data_AF-A0A8H3V5U8-F1
#
_entry.id   AF-A0A8H3V5U8-F1
#
_cell.length_a   1.000
_cell.length_b   1.000
_cell.length_c   1.000
_cell.angle_alpha   90.00
_cell.angle_beta   90.00
_cell.angle_gamma   90.00
#
_symmetry.space_group_name_H-M   'P 1'
#
loop_
_entity.id
_entity.type
_entity.pdbx_description
1 polymer ?
#
loop_
_entity_poly.entity_id
_entity_poly.type
_entity_poly.pdbx_seq_one_letter_code
_entity_poly.pdbx_strand_id
1 'polypeptide(L)'
;MASAMKQKRKFSHVEREIGSSSDSASKSSSQPSPSKKRKPAPSRTPSLTPQTSVDGDEPPRYSEKNALEQLLWLHTRLNDHKQTTDLPGTDEYISIELTEFTIYQVQQSSSHADLNDELDEPEGEVDELSMVPLHFLKTKRACKELVLNGTVTHADASFHLRAVTFDILSIEGYGDDDCHSVSQSIWIQTAHGKTKNIWYRLATPSAEYFRFHSDFLWIADFGKHFIDFLEANSHAHLSDFRSNFHDWIKDQHSQSKDFRAWFQEFGKVDFRTTVAAHIEYLWKEAGVVFPVQQLSHHWIWAEADSKAFQQKKAKNKKRKNTPTQRRRLAIHRQEDLLTNAKSTIVSPFVYDCFHSMYFGGMLEVRDIKQPVILAKQALRRQKLGFARNPSSASSVSPMMLPPYDINTGDVVVLPRDEDSVWKSDTNFAFVQKVCQDNEGSKYLKLIWLYRSSETTCANMRYPYPNELFISDHCECDNTPYRVSEVLGKVLVLWNPPEIPNDTHFVRQKYQWDDQSFIKFTITDYACGCEKQDPTAFERIVQQFKINDTILVLQGDRLEPVVVVAFDKDNEKCQVRLLLRMEEVEPDLNCPANELCWTRTILTIQPDTVVRKCQIIFLRKSDKIPILYDRQGQVDLFFITKSLEPSNVGQVAKDLCKPFRMDMNIGIDFTTRLERPPLNALSLFSGGGNFDRGLEEGLAVHSKWAVEWDAEAAHTYRANCKDKDQTFIFLGSVDEALARTMEGKYAERLPQVDEVDMISGGSPCPGFSLMQRDPNSDKAKLDASKIASLASWVDVHRPAYVVLENVVAMGRGLGVDKKERVFSQFVCALVGMGYQLQQFLIDAWSTGDPQTRSRLFVVATAPNLVPMRHPHLTHSHPEGTLKKSIGTTENGLPFGNRRDDFTPFEFVSAAQATKDLPNIVDGQTHVVCWFFFLLDLL
;
A
#
# COMPACT_ATOMS: atom_id res chain seq x y z
N MET A 1 -2.50 -18.72 -34.50
CA MET A 1 -2.72 -17.25 -34.51
C MET A 1 -1.70 -16.50 -35.40
N ALA A 2 -1.84 -16.60 -36.72
CA ALA A 2 -1.17 -15.70 -37.67
C ALA A 2 -2.16 -14.88 -38.54
N SER A 3 -3.47 -14.99 -38.29
CA SER A 3 -4.50 -14.40 -39.16
C SER A 3 -5.40 -13.33 -38.51
N ALA A 4 -5.26 -13.04 -37.21
CA ALA A 4 -6.09 -12.03 -36.52
C ALA A 4 -5.39 -10.65 -36.33
N MET A 5 -4.14 -10.48 -36.76
CA MET A 5 -3.41 -9.19 -36.68
C MET A 5 -3.54 -8.31 -37.95
N LYS A 6 -4.37 -8.67 -38.93
CA LYS A 6 -4.41 -7.97 -40.24
C LYS A 6 -5.47 -6.86 -40.39
N GLN A 7 -6.14 -6.43 -39.34
CA GLN A 7 -7.16 -5.35 -39.40
C GLN A 7 -6.81 -4.07 -38.63
N LYS A 8 -5.52 -3.75 -38.45
CA LYS A 8 -5.03 -2.43 -37.97
C LYS A 8 -4.00 -1.78 -38.90
N ARG A 9 -4.16 -1.93 -40.23
CA ARG A 9 -3.40 -1.16 -41.23
C ARG A 9 -4.27 -0.86 -42.45
N LYS A 10 -5.03 0.24 -42.39
CA LYS A 10 -5.49 1.01 -43.55
C LYS A 10 -5.99 2.35 -43.02
N PHE A 11 -5.20 3.40 -43.26
CA PHE A 11 -5.54 4.82 -43.42
C PHE A 11 -4.36 5.69 -42.99
N SER A 12 -3.49 6.03 -43.96
CA SER A 12 -2.83 7.34 -44.14
C SER A 12 -1.52 7.20 -44.95
N HIS A 13 -1.64 6.95 -46.26
CA HIS A 13 -0.63 7.40 -47.21
C HIS A 13 -1.32 8.38 -48.14
N VAL A 14 -1.04 9.67 -47.94
CA VAL A 14 -1.23 10.71 -48.95
C VAL A 14 0.17 11.22 -49.26
N GLU A 15 0.63 10.91 -50.47
CA GLU A 15 1.84 11.45 -51.08
C GLU A 15 1.67 12.96 -51.28
N ARG A 16 2.71 13.74 -50.97
CA ARG A 16 2.94 15.06 -51.55
C ARG A 16 4.32 15.08 -52.16
N GLU A 17 4.34 14.96 -53.49
CA GLU A 17 5.40 15.47 -54.34
C GLU A 17 5.50 17.00 -54.18
N ILE A 18 6.70 17.55 -53.97
CA ILE A 18 7.09 18.86 -54.52
C ILE A 18 8.57 18.76 -54.90
N GLY A 19 8.85 19.20 -56.12
CA GLY A 19 10.11 19.09 -56.83
C GLY A 19 11.17 20.13 -56.44
N SER A 20 12.31 19.92 -57.08
CA SER A 20 13.56 20.65 -57.00
C SER A 20 13.52 22.02 -57.67
N SER A 21 14.29 22.98 -57.12
CA SER A 21 15.12 23.91 -57.89
C SER A 21 16.10 24.69 -56.99
N SER A 22 17.40 24.42 -57.19
CA SER A 22 18.54 25.34 -57.39
C SER A 22 18.82 26.58 -56.51
N ASP A 23 20.13 26.70 -56.22
CA ASP A 23 20.99 27.89 -55.97
C ASP A 23 20.96 28.49 -54.55
N SER A 24 22.07 28.84 -53.88
CA SER A 24 23.48 28.89 -54.23
C SER A 24 24.35 29.03 -52.96
N ALA A 25 25.60 28.59 -53.10
CA ALA A 25 26.82 28.81 -52.31
C ALA A 25 26.80 29.63 -50.99
N SER A 26 27.39 29.07 -49.93
CA SER A 26 28.79 29.37 -49.59
C SER A 26 29.32 28.44 -48.49
N LYS A 27 30.47 27.81 -48.79
CA LYS A 27 31.31 27.07 -47.86
C LYS A 27 32.22 28.06 -47.13
N SER A 28 32.37 27.92 -45.82
CA SER A 28 33.66 28.16 -45.18
C SER A 28 33.94 27.05 -44.15
N SER A 29 35.09 26.44 -44.37
CA SER A 29 35.65 25.30 -43.67
C SER A 29 36.40 25.75 -42.41
N SER A 30 36.18 25.07 -41.28
CA SER A 30 37.27 24.76 -40.35
C SER A 30 36.85 23.63 -39.40
N GLN A 31 37.51 22.49 -39.51
CA GLN A 31 37.64 21.56 -38.37
C GLN A 31 38.67 22.16 -37.40
N PRO A 32 38.50 21.97 -36.08
CA PRO A 32 39.31 20.93 -35.45
C PRO A 32 38.64 20.17 -34.27
N SER A 33 38.98 18.88 -34.18
CA SER A 33 39.29 18.03 -33.00
C SER A 33 38.42 18.02 -31.70
N PRO A 34 38.43 16.89 -30.95
CA PRO A 34 37.40 16.59 -29.95
C PRO A 34 37.70 17.23 -28.60
N SER A 35 36.84 18.13 -28.14
CA SER A 35 36.89 18.67 -26.77
C SER A 35 36.11 17.77 -25.81
N LYS A 36 36.79 17.44 -24.70
CA LYS A 36 36.26 16.72 -23.54
C LYS A 36 34.93 17.33 -23.09
N LYS A 37 33.87 16.52 -23.03
CA LYS A 37 32.61 16.90 -22.36
C LYS A 37 32.91 17.28 -20.92
N ARG A 38 32.85 18.58 -20.62
CA ARG A 38 32.74 19.10 -19.25
C ARG A 38 31.49 18.49 -18.62
N LYS A 39 31.67 17.76 -17.52
CA LYS A 39 30.57 17.45 -16.60
C LYS A 39 29.93 18.79 -16.18
N PRO A 40 28.59 18.93 -16.15
CA PRO A 40 27.98 20.08 -15.52
C PRO A 40 28.43 20.09 -14.05
N ALA A 41 28.97 21.22 -13.60
CA ALA A 41 29.31 21.42 -12.20
C ALA A 41 28.04 21.26 -11.36
N PRO A 42 28.09 20.61 -10.20
CA PRO A 42 26.96 20.61 -9.29
C PRO A 42 26.64 22.06 -8.94
N SER A 43 25.39 22.47 -9.15
CA SER A 43 24.87 23.71 -8.59
C SER A 43 25.07 23.62 -7.08
N ARG A 44 26.00 24.39 -6.54
CA ARG A 44 26.18 24.55 -5.10
C ARG A 44 24.85 25.01 -4.51
N THR A 45 24.26 24.18 -3.66
CA THR A 45 23.27 24.59 -2.67
C THR A 45 23.84 25.78 -1.88
N PRO A 46 23.01 26.77 -1.50
CA PRO A 46 23.47 27.85 -0.65
C PRO A 46 23.95 27.27 0.69
N SER A 47 25.12 27.72 1.12
CA SER A 47 25.78 27.29 2.34
C SER A 47 24.92 27.64 3.57
N LEU A 48 24.77 26.69 4.49
CA LEU A 48 24.19 26.88 5.84
C LEU A 48 25.22 27.40 6.85
N THR A 49 26.36 27.88 6.40
CA THR A 49 27.25 28.69 7.25
C THR A 49 26.61 30.06 7.51
N PRO A 50 26.84 30.67 8.68
CA PRO A 50 26.37 32.03 8.93
C PRO A 50 26.86 32.94 7.80
N GLN A 51 25.96 33.61 7.08
CA GLN A 51 26.36 34.86 6.45
C GLN A 51 26.46 35.90 7.56
N THR A 52 27.56 35.88 8.32
CA THR A 52 28.01 37.08 9.02
C THR A 52 28.58 38.02 7.96
N SER A 53 27.70 38.66 7.22
CA SER A 53 28.00 39.90 6.51
C SER A 53 26.83 40.85 6.70
N VAL A 54 26.62 41.25 7.95
CA VAL A 54 26.04 42.56 8.23
C VAL A 54 27.23 43.50 8.27
N ASP A 55 27.44 44.25 7.18
CA ASP A 55 28.24 45.48 7.24
C ASP A 55 27.50 46.45 8.18
N GLY A 56 27.94 46.48 9.44
CA GLY A 56 27.44 47.36 10.50
C GLY A 56 28.04 46.96 11.85
N ASP A 57 28.61 47.93 12.56
CA ASP A 57 29.36 47.77 13.82
C ASP A 57 28.86 46.63 14.73
N GLU A 58 29.70 45.58 14.94
CA GLU A 58 29.38 44.49 15.88
C GLU A 58 29.24 45.06 17.30
N PRO A 59 28.14 44.79 18.02
CA PRO A 59 27.99 45.20 19.42
C PRO A 59 29.07 44.52 20.31
N PRO A 60 29.51 45.18 21.40
CA PRO A 60 30.59 44.68 22.25
C PRO A 60 30.29 43.29 22.82
N ARG A 61 31.31 42.42 22.84
CA ARG A 61 31.24 41.05 23.37
C ARG A 61 31.04 41.08 24.89
N TYR A 62 29.91 40.60 25.39
CA TYR A 62 29.69 40.36 26.82
C TYR A 62 29.64 38.86 27.10
N SER A 63 30.41 38.40 28.10
CA SER A 63 30.16 37.09 28.68
C SER A 63 28.83 37.13 29.45
N GLU A 64 28.06 36.05 29.42
CA GLU A 64 26.78 35.93 30.13
C GLU A 64 26.92 36.36 31.60
N LYS A 65 28.01 35.94 32.25
CA LYS A 65 28.35 36.33 33.63
C LYS A 65 28.38 37.85 33.82
N ASN A 66 29.05 38.58 32.94
CA ASN A 66 29.19 40.04 33.05
C ASN A 66 27.86 40.76 32.78
N ALA A 67 27.08 40.26 31.81
CA ALA A 67 25.74 40.79 31.54
C ALA A 67 24.82 40.60 32.76
N LEU A 68 24.79 39.39 33.33
CA LEU A 68 23.97 39.07 34.50
C LEU A 68 24.37 39.86 35.76
N GLU A 69 25.66 40.07 36.03
CA GLU A 69 26.12 40.86 37.18
C GLU A 69 25.63 42.33 37.09
N GLN A 70 25.64 42.92 35.89
CA GLN A 70 25.14 44.28 35.67
C GLN A 70 23.62 44.36 35.75
N LEU A 71 22.92 43.40 35.15
CA LEU A 71 21.45 43.32 35.20
C LEU A 71 20.94 43.13 36.63
N LEU A 72 21.60 42.27 37.42
CA LEU A 72 21.25 42.02 38.82
C LEU A 72 21.50 43.26 39.69
N TRP A 73 22.60 43.99 39.45
CA TRP A 73 22.88 45.26 40.10
C TRP A 73 21.79 46.31 39.81
N LEU A 74 21.36 46.43 38.56
CA LEU A 74 20.26 47.32 38.17
C LEU A 74 18.92 46.91 38.79
N HIS A 75 18.60 45.61 38.78
CA HIS A 75 17.37 45.06 39.35
C HIS A 75 17.27 45.35 40.85
N THR A 76 18.34 45.11 41.61
CA THR A 76 18.39 45.36 43.06
C THR A 76 18.20 46.85 43.37
N ARG A 77 18.85 47.73 42.59
CA ARG A 77 18.77 49.18 42.78
C ARG A 77 17.39 49.78 42.44
N LEU A 78 16.65 49.18 41.51
CA LEU A 78 15.29 49.58 41.17
C LEU A 78 14.25 49.10 42.20
N ASN A 79 14.46 47.92 42.79
CA ASN A 79 13.55 47.35 43.79
C ASN A 79 13.78 47.89 45.22
N ASP A 80 14.96 48.42 45.54
CA ASP A 80 15.21 49.15 46.80
C ASP A 80 14.30 50.38 46.99
N HIS A 81 13.63 50.87 45.93
CA HIS A 81 12.65 51.95 46.00
C HIS A 81 11.18 51.50 46.16
N LYS A 82 10.89 50.19 46.18
CA LYS A 82 9.55 49.63 46.36
C LYS A 82 9.48 48.75 47.62
N GLN A 83 9.71 49.32 48.79
CA GLN A 83 9.24 48.71 50.05
C GLN A 83 7.89 49.30 50.45
N THR A 84 6.81 48.55 50.24
CA THR A 84 5.67 48.46 51.15
C THR A 84 4.82 47.22 50.85
N THR A 85 4.75 46.35 51.85
CA THR A 85 3.67 45.40 52.21
C THR A 85 3.22 44.38 51.16
N ASP A 86 3.71 43.13 51.24
CA ASP A 86 2.95 41.99 51.78
C ASP A 86 3.78 40.68 51.88
N LEU A 87 3.38 39.86 52.86
CA LEU A 87 3.74 38.49 53.32
C LEU A 87 4.90 37.68 52.67
N PRO A 88 5.76 37.01 53.48
CA PRO A 88 6.84 36.15 52.99
C PRO A 88 6.34 34.72 52.69
N GLY A 89 6.46 34.29 51.44
CA GLY A 89 6.24 32.90 51.08
C GLY A 89 6.14 32.59 49.59
N THR A 90 7.19 32.83 48.82
CA THR A 90 7.52 32.12 47.56
C THR A 90 8.95 32.50 47.16
N ASP A 91 9.75 31.54 46.66
CA ASP A 91 11.09 31.80 46.13
C ASP A 91 11.02 32.80 44.95
N GLU A 92 11.28 34.09 45.20
CA GLU A 92 11.31 35.12 44.13
C GLU A 92 12.42 34.77 43.13
N TYR A 93 12.01 34.47 41.88
CA TYR A 93 12.91 34.33 40.74
C TYR A 93 12.86 35.60 39.89
N ILE A 94 13.96 35.89 39.20
CA ILE A 94 14.06 37.08 38.34
C ILE A 94 13.80 36.65 36.90
N SER A 95 12.72 37.17 36.30
CA SER A 95 12.40 36.97 34.88
C SER A 95 12.93 38.14 34.04
N ILE A 96 13.75 37.86 33.03
CA ILE A 96 14.32 38.84 32.10
C ILE A 96 13.85 38.51 30.68
N GLU A 97 13.45 39.52 29.90
CA GLU A 97 13.04 39.30 28.51
C GLU A 97 14.23 39.04 27.59
N LEU A 98 14.06 38.07 26.70
CA LEU A 98 15.01 37.69 25.66
C LEU A 98 14.42 37.95 24.27
N THR A 99 15.02 38.86 23.54
CA THR A 99 14.62 39.30 22.18
C THR A 99 15.72 39.00 21.15
N GLU A 100 15.38 39.03 19.86
CA GLU A 100 16.27 38.72 18.74
C GLU A 100 17.04 37.40 18.92
N PHE A 101 16.38 36.38 19.50
CA PHE A 101 17.08 35.15 19.87
C PHE A 101 17.15 34.13 18.73
N THR A 102 18.22 33.35 18.74
CA THR A 102 18.45 32.21 17.85
C THR A 102 18.98 31.02 18.66
N ILE A 103 18.44 29.82 18.40
CA ILE A 103 18.82 28.60 19.09
C ILE A 103 19.54 27.66 18.12
N TYR A 104 20.63 27.06 18.60
CA TYR A 104 21.49 26.17 17.84
C TYR A 104 21.76 24.87 18.59
N GLN A 105 22.14 23.85 17.82
CA GLN A 105 22.80 22.64 18.28
C GLN A 105 24.26 22.66 17.83
N VAL A 106 25.15 22.13 18.67
CA VAL A 106 26.56 21.88 18.34
C VAL A 106 26.67 20.57 17.57
N GLN A 107 27.19 20.59 16.34
CA GLN A 107 27.49 19.36 15.59
C GLN A 107 28.83 18.77 16.02
N GLN A 108 28.84 17.52 16.50
CA GLN A 108 30.10 16.80 16.70
C GLN A 108 30.56 16.24 15.35
N SER A 109 31.74 16.63 14.88
CA SER A 109 32.36 16.08 13.67
C SER A 109 32.59 14.57 13.86
N SER A 110 31.87 13.75 13.08
CA SER A 110 32.07 12.30 13.09
C SER A 110 33.14 11.93 12.07
N SER A 111 34.42 12.03 12.44
CA SER A 111 35.52 11.36 11.75
C SER A 111 36.57 10.90 12.75
N HIS A 112 36.62 9.59 13.02
CA HIS A 112 37.82 8.76 12.85
C HIS A 112 37.56 7.34 13.39
N ALA A 113 37.34 6.42 12.46
CA ALA A 113 37.83 5.05 12.60
C ALA A 113 39.32 5.07 12.26
N ASP A 114 40.11 4.30 13.03
CA ASP A 114 41.48 3.84 12.77
C ASP A 114 42.47 4.82 12.12
N LEU A 115 43.44 5.31 12.91
CA LEU A 115 44.87 5.36 12.58
C LEU A 115 45.66 5.97 13.77
N ASN A 116 46.75 5.28 14.12
CA ASN A 116 47.76 5.74 15.08
C ASN A 116 48.67 6.82 14.47
N ASP A 117 49.33 7.52 15.40
CA ASP A 117 50.60 8.26 15.31
C ASP A 117 50.61 9.77 14.99
N GLU A 118 51.25 10.45 15.95
CA GLU A 118 52.04 11.69 15.92
C GLU A 118 51.36 13.06 15.74
N LEU A 119 51.31 13.77 16.88
CA LEU A 119 51.68 15.18 17.11
C LEU A 119 51.45 16.19 15.98
N ASP A 120 50.37 16.96 16.10
CA ASP A 120 50.38 18.42 15.96
C ASP A 120 49.15 19.00 16.70
N GLU A 121 49.31 20.13 17.39
CA GLU A 121 48.22 20.83 18.09
C GLU A 121 47.19 21.35 17.07
N PRO A 122 45.87 21.12 17.25
CA PRO A 122 44.88 21.66 16.34
C PRO A 122 44.61 23.13 16.68
N GLU A 123 44.98 24.03 15.77
CA GLU A 123 44.35 25.34 15.66
C GLU A 123 42.83 25.15 15.55
N GLY A 124 42.08 25.84 16.40
CA GLY A 124 40.67 25.55 16.71
C GLY A 124 39.75 25.40 15.50
N GLU A 125 39.23 24.19 15.30
CA GLU A 125 38.03 23.95 14.50
C GLU A 125 36.84 24.65 15.18
N VAL A 126 36.18 25.55 14.44
CA VAL A 126 34.90 26.14 14.86
C VAL A 126 33.85 25.04 14.74
N ASP A 127 33.30 24.57 15.85
CA ASP A 127 32.16 23.65 15.85
C ASP A 127 31.03 24.23 14.97
N GLU A 128 30.60 23.50 13.94
CA GLU A 128 29.50 23.93 13.07
C GLU A 128 28.19 23.99 13.88
N LEU A 129 27.65 25.21 14.05
CA LEU A 129 26.35 25.45 14.70
C LEU A 129 25.21 25.29 13.68
N SER A 130 24.19 24.51 14.01
CA SER A 130 22.98 24.38 13.20
C SER A 130 21.74 24.77 13.98
N MET A 131 20.87 25.63 13.42
CA MET A 131 19.63 26.04 14.07
C MET A 131 18.69 24.86 14.31
N VAL A 132 18.06 24.80 15.48
CA VAL A 132 17.13 23.71 15.84
C VAL A 132 15.94 24.23 16.67
N PRO A 133 14.75 23.61 16.58
CA PRO A 133 13.62 23.94 17.44
C PRO A 133 13.85 23.58 18.91
N LEU A 134 13.20 24.32 19.82
CA LEU A 134 13.34 24.13 21.27
C LEU A 134 12.81 22.79 21.79
N HIS A 135 11.78 22.21 21.15
CA HIS A 135 11.23 20.92 21.57
C HIS A 135 12.21 19.74 21.39
N PHE A 136 13.37 19.93 20.74
CA PHE A 136 14.43 18.94 20.66
C PHE A 136 15.25 18.80 21.95
N LEU A 137 15.20 19.82 22.82
CA LEU A 137 15.96 19.81 24.06
C LEU A 137 15.59 18.58 24.91
N LYS A 138 16.59 17.73 25.17
CA LYS A 138 16.51 16.48 25.94
C LYS A 138 15.56 15.41 25.37
N THR A 139 15.00 15.59 24.19
CA THR A 139 14.20 14.56 23.49
C THR A 139 15.10 13.78 22.52
N LYS A 140 15.97 14.47 21.78
CA LYS A 140 16.93 13.84 20.87
C LYS A 140 18.27 13.54 21.54
N ARG A 141 18.87 12.39 21.18
CA ARG A 141 20.15 11.90 21.76
C ARG A 141 21.31 12.89 21.64
N ALA A 142 21.30 13.73 20.60
CA ALA A 142 22.33 14.73 20.31
C ALA A 142 22.00 16.15 20.83
N CYS A 143 20.81 16.37 21.40
CA CYS A 143 20.32 17.68 21.86
C CYS A 143 20.17 17.71 23.39
N LYS A 144 21.21 17.31 24.13
CA LYS A 144 21.17 17.34 25.60
C LYS A 144 21.23 18.77 26.16
N GLU A 145 21.99 19.61 25.48
CA GLU A 145 22.17 21.03 25.72
C GLU A 145 22.04 21.74 24.37
N LEU A 146 21.53 22.97 24.39
CA LEU A 146 21.39 23.83 23.22
C LEU A 146 22.15 25.14 23.45
N VAL A 147 22.43 25.85 22.38
CA VAL A 147 23.19 27.10 22.37
C VAL A 147 22.27 28.25 21.98
N LEU A 148 22.36 29.36 22.69
CA LEU A 148 21.56 30.56 22.53
C LEU A 148 22.43 31.76 22.11
N ASN A 149 21.96 32.48 21.09
CA ASN A 149 22.30 33.88 20.85
C ASN A 149 21.04 34.72 21.08
N GLY A 150 21.15 35.94 21.60
CA GLY A 150 20.00 36.83 21.75
C GLY A 150 20.26 38.01 22.67
N THR A 151 19.34 38.95 22.71
CA THR A 151 19.47 40.20 23.46
C THR A 151 18.63 40.13 24.72
N VAL A 152 19.26 40.31 25.88
CA VAL A 152 18.56 40.41 27.16
C VAL A 152 18.39 41.87 27.54
N THR A 153 17.17 42.25 27.87
CA THR A 153 16.85 43.64 28.24
C THR A 153 16.19 43.66 29.61
N HIS A 154 16.70 44.51 30.51
CA HIS A 154 16.08 44.79 31.80
C HIS A 154 16.24 46.28 32.13
N ALA A 155 15.11 46.97 32.33
CA ALA A 155 15.06 48.42 32.44
C ALA A 155 15.73 49.12 31.23
N ASP A 156 16.69 50.02 31.46
CA ASP A 156 17.38 50.81 30.41
C ASP A 156 18.66 50.14 29.86
N ALA A 157 18.98 48.91 30.30
CA ALA A 157 20.18 48.21 29.89
C ALA A 157 19.86 47.00 29.00
N SER A 158 20.63 46.84 27.92
CA SER A 158 20.48 45.76 26.95
C SER A 158 21.85 45.13 26.65
N PHE A 159 21.92 43.80 26.70
CA PHE A 159 23.15 43.04 26.46
C PHE A 159 22.89 41.93 25.44
N HIS A 160 23.78 41.81 24.44
CA HIS A 160 23.71 40.73 23.48
C HIS A 160 24.53 39.52 23.95
N LEU A 161 23.85 38.42 24.21
CA LEU A 161 24.40 37.12 24.55
C LEU A 161 24.77 36.36 23.28
N ARG A 162 25.93 35.72 23.29
CA ARG A 162 26.41 34.88 22.17
C ARG A 162 26.96 33.56 22.70
N ALA A 163 26.57 32.47 22.04
CA ALA A 163 27.00 31.11 22.29
C ALA A 163 26.79 30.64 23.74
N VAL A 164 25.66 31.00 24.35
CA VAL A 164 25.35 30.62 25.74
C VAL A 164 24.65 29.26 25.78
N THR A 165 25.19 28.30 26.51
CA THR A 165 24.60 26.97 26.62
C THR A 165 23.49 26.92 27.67
N PHE A 166 22.44 26.15 27.38
CA PHE A 166 21.35 25.87 28.32
C PHE A 166 20.81 24.45 28.15
N ASP A 167 20.27 23.93 29.24
CA ASP A 167 19.66 22.61 29.28
C ASP A 167 18.29 22.59 29.96
N ILE A 168 17.80 23.72 30.46
CA ILE A 168 16.51 23.88 31.12
C ILE A 168 15.59 24.75 30.25
N LEU A 169 14.43 24.20 29.93
CA LEU A 169 13.30 24.86 29.28
C LEU A 169 12.08 24.61 30.17
N SER A 170 11.34 25.65 30.50
CA SER A 170 10.11 25.59 31.28
C SER A 170 8.97 26.23 30.49
N ILE A 171 7.80 25.60 30.55
CA ILE A 171 6.56 26.07 29.96
C ILE A 171 5.55 26.14 31.09
N GLU A 172 4.99 27.32 31.35
CA GLU A 172 3.95 27.50 32.36
C GLU A 172 2.55 27.42 31.73
N GLY A 173 1.54 27.02 32.52
CA GLY A 173 0.13 26.95 32.10
C GLY A 173 -0.42 25.54 31.85
N TYR A 174 0.36 24.48 32.11
CA TYR A 174 -0.17 23.11 32.09
C TYR A 174 -1.14 22.87 33.26
N GLY A 175 -2.29 22.28 32.99
CA GLY A 175 -3.33 22.00 33.99
C GLY A 175 -4.10 23.23 34.47
N ASP A 176 -3.90 24.40 33.83
CA ASP A 176 -4.68 25.62 34.09
C ASP A 176 -5.79 25.74 33.03
N ASP A 177 -7.04 25.55 33.48
CA ASP A 177 -8.23 25.59 32.62
C ASP A 177 -8.46 26.98 31.99
N ASP A 178 -7.99 28.05 32.66
CA ASP A 178 -8.09 29.43 32.17
C ASP A 178 -6.92 29.81 31.24
N CYS A 179 -5.87 28.98 31.17
CA CYS A 179 -4.79 29.13 30.21
C CYS A 179 -5.22 28.51 28.88
N HIS A 180 -5.19 29.29 27.79
CA HIS A 180 -5.58 28.81 26.44
C HIS A 180 -4.44 28.78 25.42
N SER A 181 -3.29 29.36 25.77
CA SER A 181 -2.03 29.29 25.00
C SER A 181 -0.86 29.51 25.95
N VAL A 182 0.24 28.81 25.69
CA VAL A 182 1.51 28.94 26.41
C VAL A 182 2.53 29.80 25.67
N SER A 183 2.13 30.43 24.56
CA SER A 183 3.04 31.16 23.67
C SER A 183 3.84 32.29 24.32
N GLN A 184 3.29 32.92 25.38
CA GLN A 184 3.97 33.96 26.17
C GLN A 184 4.61 33.43 27.45
N SER A 185 4.50 32.13 27.70
CA SER A 185 4.79 31.47 28.96
C SER A 185 5.93 30.46 28.82
N ILE A 186 7.01 30.85 28.13
CA ILE A 186 8.15 29.99 27.86
C ILE A 186 9.43 30.64 28.39
N TRP A 187 10.15 29.90 29.24
CA TRP A 187 11.39 30.33 29.85
C TRP A 187 12.54 29.36 29.63
N ILE A 188 13.74 29.92 29.51
CA ILE A 188 14.99 29.18 29.48
C ILE A 188 15.81 29.53 30.71
N GLN A 189 16.50 28.54 31.28
CA GLN A 189 17.49 28.77 32.32
C GLN A 189 18.83 28.17 31.93
N THR A 190 19.86 29.01 31.98
CA THR A 190 21.26 28.65 31.73
C THR A 190 21.93 28.20 33.02
N ALA A 191 23.14 27.64 32.91
CA ALA A 191 23.93 27.25 34.07
C ALA A 191 24.21 28.42 35.03
N HIS A 192 24.54 29.62 34.49
CA HIS A 192 24.73 30.82 35.31
C HIS A 192 23.42 31.35 35.87
N GLY A 193 22.35 31.38 35.07
CA GLY A 193 21.02 31.79 35.52
C GLY A 193 20.55 30.97 36.72
N LYS A 194 20.77 29.65 36.70
CA LYS A 194 20.45 28.74 37.80
C LYS A 194 21.14 29.11 39.11
N THR A 195 22.39 29.57 39.08
CA THR A 195 23.12 29.97 40.30
C THR A 195 22.55 31.22 40.97
N LYS A 196 21.80 32.04 40.22
CA LYS A 196 21.23 33.32 40.65
C LYS A 196 19.70 33.34 40.62
N ASN A 197 19.06 32.20 40.36
CA ASN A 197 17.62 32.07 40.15
C ASN A 197 17.05 33.04 39.08
N ILE A 198 17.79 33.22 37.99
CA ILE A 198 17.39 34.05 36.85
C ILE A 198 16.85 33.16 35.74
N TRP A 199 15.77 33.61 35.11
CA TRP A 199 15.10 32.96 33.99
C TRP A 199 14.94 33.94 32.83
N TYR A 200 15.15 33.44 31.61
CA TYR A 200 14.98 34.22 30.39
C TYR A 200 13.64 33.89 29.75
N ARG A 201 12.71 34.85 29.73
CA ARG A 201 11.43 34.72 29.04
C ARG A 201 11.62 34.97 27.55
N LEU A 202 11.18 34.04 26.71
CA LEU A 202 11.25 34.22 25.26
C LEU A 202 10.24 35.29 24.81
N ALA A 203 10.71 36.29 24.06
CA ALA A 203 9.88 37.35 23.52
C ALA A 203 9.86 37.32 21.98
N THR A 204 10.85 37.90 21.30
CA THR A 204 10.92 37.91 19.82
C THR A 204 12.11 37.09 19.31
N PRO A 205 11.91 36.13 18.39
CA PRO A 205 13.02 35.44 17.75
C PRO A 205 13.71 36.36 16.73
N SER A 206 14.95 36.05 16.37
CA SER A 206 15.59 36.68 15.20
C SER A 206 14.85 36.32 13.91
N ALA A 207 14.99 37.15 12.87
CA ALA A 207 14.35 36.91 11.56
C ALA A 207 14.68 35.54 10.95
N GLU A 208 15.92 35.07 11.14
CA GLU A 208 16.38 33.77 10.62
C GLU A 208 15.83 32.59 11.44
N TYR A 209 15.60 32.79 12.73
CA TYR A 209 15.11 31.75 13.65
C TYR A 209 13.59 31.68 13.72
N PHE A 210 12.88 32.70 13.22
CA PHE A 210 11.43 32.84 13.31
C PHE A 210 10.68 31.53 12.98
N ARG A 211 11.04 30.85 11.88
CA ARG A 211 10.39 29.59 11.46
C ARG A 211 10.49 28.46 12.49
N PHE A 212 11.61 28.36 13.21
CA PHE A 212 11.81 27.31 14.22
C PHE A 212 11.04 27.63 15.49
N HIS A 213 10.92 28.93 15.80
CA HIS A 213 10.17 29.40 16.95
C HIS A 213 8.66 29.28 16.72
N SER A 214 8.13 29.71 15.58
CA SER A 214 6.71 29.59 15.23
C SER A 214 6.22 28.14 15.33
N ASP A 215 6.97 27.21 14.74
CA ASP A 215 6.64 25.78 14.76
C ASP A 215 6.67 25.22 16.18
N PHE A 216 7.65 25.67 16.98
CA PHE A 216 7.72 25.29 18.38
C PHE A 216 6.56 25.83 19.22
N LEU A 217 6.11 27.07 19.00
CA LEU A 217 4.96 27.63 19.71
C LEU A 217 3.70 26.79 19.47
N TRP A 218 3.47 26.39 18.22
CA TRP A 218 2.36 25.50 17.88
C TRP A 218 2.45 24.17 18.64
N ILE A 219 3.63 23.55 18.68
CA ILE A 219 3.88 22.29 19.39
C ILE A 219 3.75 22.46 20.91
N ALA A 220 4.13 23.61 21.47
CA ALA A 220 4.00 23.90 22.88
C ALA A 220 2.53 24.01 23.30
N ASP A 221 1.71 24.71 22.51
CA ASP A 221 0.26 24.78 22.69
C ASP A 221 -0.38 23.39 22.56
N PHE A 222 0.06 22.60 21.58
CA PHE A 222 -0.37 21.20 21.48
C PHE A 222 0.00 20.38 22.72
N GLY A 223 1.23 20.54 23.22
CA GLY A 223 1.71 19.88 24.44
C GLY A 223 0.83 20.22 25.64
N LYS A 224 0.44 21.49 25.78
CA LYS A 224 -0.52 21.95 26.80
C LYS A 224 -1.85 21.23 26.68
N HIS A 225 -2.52 21.35 25.53
CA HIS A 225 -3.84 20.75 25.33
C HIS A 225 -3.82 19.22 25.46
N PHE A 226 -2.73 18.60 25.03
CA PHE A 226 -2.51 17.17 25.19
C PHE A 226 -2.42 16.77 26.67
N ILE A 227 -1.65 17.50 27.48
CA ILE A 227 -1.48 17.24 28.91
C ILE A 227 -2.80 17.43 29.65
N ASP A 228 -3.53 18.52 29.40
CA ASP A 228 -4.83 18.75 30.02
C ASP A 228 -5.84 17.66 29.66
N PHE A 229 -5.79 17.18 28.41
CA PHE A 229 -6.60 16.03 28.00
C PHE A 229 -6.24 14.77 28.80
N LEU A 230 -4.96 14.54 29.11
CA LEU A 230 -4.56 13.45 29.99
C LEU A 230 -5.07 13.66 31.42
N GLU A 231 -5.03 14.88 31.96
CA GLU A 231 -5.59 15.18 33.29
C GLU A 231 -7.09 14.88 33.36
N ALA A 232 -7.83 15.26 32.31
CA ALA A 232 -9.26 15.01 32.20
C ALA A 232 -9.63 13.53 31.97
N ASN A 233 -8.70 12.69 31.53
CA ASN A 233 -8.99 11.30 31.10
C ASN A 233 -8.07 10.26 31.72
N SER A 234 -8.58 9.46 32.65
CA SER A 234 -7.82 8.40 33.36
C SER A 234 -7.08 7.37 32.47
N HIS A 235 -7.56 7.11 31.24
CA HIS A 235 -7.02 6.10 30.33
C HIS A 235 -7.02 6.56 28.87
N ALA A 236 -6.23 7.59 28.56
CA ALA A 236 -6.11 8.06 27.17
C ALA A 236 -5.45 7.02 26.24
N HIS A 237 -6.03 6.82 25.06
CA HIS A 237 -5.57 5.97 23.97
C HIS A 237 -5.19 6.81 22.75
N LEU A 238 -4.38 6.26 21.84
CA LEU A 238 -4.11 6.93 20.56
C LEU A 238 -5.39 7.10 19.73
N SER A 239 -6.39 6.22 19.88
CA SER A 239 -7.68 6.38 19.19
C SER A 239 -8.48 7.60 19.61
N ASP A 240 -8.28 8.12 20.83
CA ASP A 240 -9.00 9.33 21.29
C ASP A 240 -8.60 10.55 20.46
N PHE A 241 -7.35 10.57 19.99
CA PHE A 241 -6.81 11.64 19.13
C PHE A 241 -7.32 11.57 17.70
N ARG A 242 -8.20 10.62 17.34
CA ARG A 242 -8.82 10.57 16.01
C ARG A 242 -9.93 11.61 15.82
N SER A 243 -10.70 11.88 16.88
CA SER A 243 -11.80 12.85 16.88
C SER A 243 -12.21 13.31 18.27
N ASN A 244 -12.16 12.44 19.28
CA ASN A 244 -12.60 12.77 20.65
C ASN A 244 -11.78 13.94 21.23
N PHE A 245 -10.46 13.92 21.06
CA PHE A 245 -9.58 15.00 21.47
C PHE A 245 -9.97 16.32 20.80
N HIS A 246 -10.18 16.31 19.48
CA HIS A 246 -10.59 17.49 18.70
C HIS A 246 -11.90 18.09 19.22
N ASP A 247 -12.90 17.26 19.47
CA ASP A 247 -14.20 17.72 19.97
C ASP A 247 -14.10 18.26 21.40
N TRP A 248 -13.29 17.60 22.23
CA TRP A 248 -13.03 18.02 23.61
C TRP A 248 -12.29 19.36 23.67
N ILE A 249 -11.15 19.54 22.96
CA ILE A 249 -10.39 20.81 23.00
C ILE A 249 -11.21 21.99 22.49
N LYS A 250 -12.10 21.75 21.52
CA LYS A 250 -12.98 22.79 21.00
C LYS A 250 -14.00 23.24 22.05
N ASP A 251 -14.57 22.31 22.81
CA ASP A 251 -15.48 22.62 23.91
C ASP A 251 -14.78 23.44 25.00
N GLN A 252 -13.55 23.04 25.37
CA GLN A 252 -12.81 23.68 26.46
C GLN A 252 -12.26 25.08 26.12
N HIS A 253 -11.83 25.33 24.87
CA HIS A 253 -11.02 26.52 24.56
C HIS A 253 -11.58 27.43 23.46
N SER A 254 -12.74 27.11 22.86
CA SER A 254 -13.30 27.86 21.72
C SER A 254 -13.57 29.35 21.96
N GLN A 255 -13.68 29.79 23.21
CA GLN A 255 -13.87 31.20 23.56
C GLN A 255 -12.59 32.04 23.35
N SER A 256 -11.42 31.42 23.46
CA SER A 256 -10.14 32.11 23.25
C SER A 256 -9.92 32.44 21.78
N LYS A 257 -9.42 33.65 21.53
CA LYS A 257 -9.02 34.08 20.18
C LYS A 257 -7.75 33.34 19.74
N ASP A 258 -6.79 33.20 20.65
CA ASP A 258 -5.48 32.60 20.36
C ASP A 258 -5.63 31.10 20.08
N PHE A 259 -6.45 30.40 20.87
CA PHE A 259 -6.80 29.00 20.59
C PHE A 259 -7.47 28.84 19.23
N ARG A 260 -8.44 29.71 18.87
CA ARG A 260 -9.11 29.60 17.57
C ARG A 260 -8.14 29.77 16.41
N ALA A 261 -7.16 30.67 16.53
CA ALA A 261 -6.11 30.82 15.53
C ALA A 261 -5.25 29.55 15.41
N TRP A 262 -4.72 29.05 16.54
CA TRP A 262 -3.92 27.83 16.60
C TRP A 262 -4.66 26.58 16.09
N PHE A 263 -5.94 26.45 16.45
CA PHE A 263 -6.78 25.32 16.08
C PHE A 263 -7.15 25.35 14.59
N GLN A 264 -7.44 26.54 14.06
CA GLN A 264 -7.72 26.73 12.65
C GLN A 264 -6.46 26.53 11.78
N GLU A 265 -5.28 26.80 12.33
CA GLU A 265 -3.99 26.52 11.69
C GLU A 265 -3.79 25.02 11.40
N PHE A 266 -4.26 24.12 12.29
CA PHE A 266 -4.20 22.68 12.01
C PHE A 266 -5.21 22.22 10.96
N GLY A 267 -6.45 22.72 11.02
CA GLY A 267 -7.51 22.43 10.06
C GLY A 267 -7.97 20.97 9.96
N LYS A 268 -7.48 20.07 10.84
CA LYS A 268 -7.77 18.62 10.81
C LYS A 268 -8.43 18.16 12.11
N VAL A 269 -9.16 17.04 12.00
CA VAL A 269 -9.83 16.39 13.14
C VAL A 269 -8.93 15.33 13.80
N ASP A 270 -8.04 14.69 13.03
CA ASP A 270 -7.21 13.58 13.47
C ASP A 270 -5.80 14.04 13.87
N PHE A 271 -5.51 14.01 15.17
CA PHE A 271 -4.24 14.39 15.80
C PHE A 271 -3.28 13.21 16.00
N ARG A 272 -3.60 11.99 15.57
CA ARG A 272 -2.76 10.80 15.85
C ARG A 272 -1.36 10.91 15.27
N THR A 273 -1.24 11.46 14.08
CA THR A 273 0.07 11.70 13.44
C THR A 273 0.90 12.71 14.22
N THR A 274 0.26 13.76 14.74
CA THR A 274 0.90 14.76 15.60
C THR A 274 1.42 14.13 16.89
N VAL A 275 0.59 13.33 17.55
CA VAL A 275 1.00 12.59 18.74
C VAL A 275 2.22 11.72 18.44
N ALA A 276 2.17 10.93 17.36
CA ALA A 276 3.27 10.04 16.99
C ALA A 276 4.56 10.79 16.66
N ALA A 277 4.46 11.91 15.92
CA ALA A 277 5.61 12.73 15.52
C ALA A 277 6.31 13.40 16.71
N HIS A 278 5.56 13.75 17.77
CA HIS A 278 6.06 14.49 18.92
C HIS A 278 6.03 13.69 20.23
N ILE A 279 5.88 12.36 20.17
CA ILE A 279 5.66 11.51 21.35
C ILE A 279 6.77 11.62 22.40
N GLU A 280 8.03 11.80 21.98
CA GLU A 280 9.16 11.98 22.90
C GLU A 280 9.08 13.30 23.66
N TYR A 281 8.66 14.38 22.98
CA TYR A 281 8.41 15.69 23.58
C TYR A 281 7.23 15.63 24.54
N LEU A 282 6.10 15.07 24.11
CA LEU A 282 4.90 14.92 24.93
C LEU A 282 5.20 14.09 26.19
N TRP A 283 5.97 13.00 26.07
CA TRP A 283 6.39 12.21 27.23
C TRP A 283 7.23 13.03 28.21
N LYS A 284 8.15 13.85 27.68
CA LYS A 284 9.03 14.71 28.49
C LYS A 284 8.21 15.72 29.28
N GLU A 285 7.32 16.46 28.61
CA GLU A 285 6.47 17.48 29.26
C GLU A 285 5.46 16.87 30.24
N ALA A 286 4.80 15.77 29.86
CA ALA A 286 3.91 15.05 30.77
C ALA A 286 4.66 14.50 32.00
N GLY A 287 5.96 14.19 31.88
CA GLY A 287 6.82 13.80 33.00
C GLY A 287 7.15 14.91 34.00
N VAL A 288 6.93 16.18 33.63
CA VAL A 288 7.06 17.33 34.53
C VAL A 288 5.82 17.46 35.41
N VAL A 289 4.64 17.23 34.83
CA VAL A 289 3.33 17.39 35.49
C VAL A 289 2.95 16.16 36.31
N PHE A 290 3.11 14.97 35.75
CA PHE A 290 2.62 13.74 36.36
C PHE A 290 3.72 12.86 36.95
N PRO A 291 3.49 12.23 38.12
CA PRO A 291 4.29 11.11 38.57
C PRO A 291 4.28 9.95 37.56
N VAL A 292 5.41 9.27 37.39
CA VAL A 292 5.59 8.15 36.43
C VAL A 292 4.51 7.06 36.58
N GLN A 293 4.00 6.82 37.79
CA GLN A 293 2.93 5.85 38.03
C GLN A 293 1.63 6.25 37.34
N GLN A 294 1.25 7.53 37.39
CA GLN A 294 0.04 8.04 36.73
C GLN A 294 0.19 8.02 35.21
N LEU A 295 1.35 8.44 34.68
CA LEU A 295 1.63 8.34 33.24
C LEU A 295 1.45 6.92 32.70
N SER A 296 1.80 5.91 33.49
CA SER A 296 1.65 4.51 33.08
C SER A 296 0.20 4.04 32.93
N HIS A 297 -0.79 4.83 33.35
CA HIS A 297 -2.22 4.56 33.21
C HIS A 297 -2.77 4.88 31.83
N HIS A 298 -2.14 5.81 31.09
CA HIS A 298 -2.52 6.14 29.72
C HIS A 298 -1.90 5.12 28.76
N TRP A 299 -2.74 4.53 27.92
CA TRP A 299 -2.33 3.52 26.94
C TRP A 299 -1.59 4.13 25.75
N ILE A 300 -1.79 5.42 25.50
CA ILE A 300 -1.19 6.14 24.37
C ILE A 300 0.33 5.93 24.27
N TRP A 301 1.05 5.89 25.40
CA TRP A 301 2.49 5.67 25.44
C TRP A 301 2.89 4.29 24.96
N ALA A 302 2.11 3.27 25.32
CA ALA A 302 2.32 1.90 24.86
C ALA A 302 1.88 1.71 23.40
N GLU A 303 0.98 2.55 22.89
CA GLU A 303 0.48 2.49 21.51
C GLU A 303 1.41 3.21 20.52
N ALA A 304 1.94 4.39 20.88
CA ALA A 304 2.69 5.29 20.01
C ALA A 304 4.23 5.12 20.07
N ASP A 305 4.82 4.66 21.19
CA ASP A 305 6.27 4.45 21.30
C ASP A 305 6.61 3.17 22.09
N SER A 306 6.67 2.06 21.36
CA SER A 306 6.96 0.74 21.94
C SER A 306 8.42 0.59 22.42
N LYS A 307 9.38 1.33 21.84
CA LYS A 307 10.83 1.18 22.13
C LYS A 307 11.22 1.96 23.38
N ALA A 308 10.79 3.21 23.55
CA ALA A 308 11.15 4.00 24.73
C ALA A 308 10.52 3.45 26.02
N PHE A 309 9.29 2.94 25.95
CA PHE A 309 8.64 2.31 27.10
C PHE A 309 9.35 1.03 27.55
N GLN A 310 9.82 0.20 26.60
CA GLN A 310 10.56 -1.03 26.90
C GLN A 310 11.97 -0.78 27.43
N GLN A 311 12.71 0.18 26.88
CA GLN A 311 14.09 0.49 27.31
C GLN A 311 14.14 1.14 28.71
N LYS A 312 13.19 2.01 29.05
CA LYS A 312 13.10 2.62 30.40
C LYS A 312 12.80 1.57 31.48
N LYS A 313 12.01 0.54 31.18
CA LYS A 313 11.79 -0.62 32.07
C LYS A 313 13.04 -1.47 32.28
N ALA A 314 13.87 -1.63 31.24
CA ALA A 314 15.10 -2.41 31.31
C ALA A 314 16.16 -1.79 32.24
N LYS A 315 16.23 -0.45 32.35
CA LYS A 315 17.11 0.24 33.33
C LYS A 315 16.66 0.04 34.78
N ASN A 316 15.36 -0.19 35.02
CA ASN A 316 14.80 -0.48 36.35
C ASN A 316 14.91 -1.97 36.78
N LYS A 317 15.61 -2.83 35.99
CA LYS A 317 15.75 -4.29 36.21
C LYS A 317 16.44 -4.74 37.51
N LYS A 318 16.91 -3.85 38.38
CA LYS A 318 17.46 -4.27 39.69
C LYS A 318 16.41 -4.68 40.73
N ARG A 319 15.11 -4.62 40.42
CA ARG A 319 14.05 -5.18 41.27
C ARG A 319 13.41 -6.41 40.60
N LYS A 320 13.37 -7.53 41.32
CA LYS A 320 12.84 -8.84 40.88
C LYS A 320 11.47 -8.67 40.22
N ASN A 321 11.35 -9.15 38.98
CA ASN A 321 10.11 -9.18 38.20
C ASN A 321 9.03 -10.00 38.94
N THR A 322 7.97 -9.35 39.41
CA THR A 322 6.69 -10.01 39.70
C THR A 322 5.83 -10.12 38.43
N PRO A 323 4.97 -11.14 38.29
CA PRO A 323 4.14 -11.36 37.08
C PRO A 323 3.25 -10.18 36.70
N THR A 324 2.91 -9.31 37.66
CA THR A 324 2.10 -8.11 37.47
C THR A 324 2.80 -7.00 36.68
N GLN A 325 4.14 -7.01 36.56
CA GLN A 325 4.89 -5.97 35.81
C GLN A 325 5.00 -6.24 34.29
N ARG A 326 4.57 -7.40 33.78
CA ARG A 326 4.53 -7.72 32.33
C ARG A 326 3.35 -7.04 31.57
N ARG A 327 2.48 -6.27 32.24
CA ARG A 327 1.05 -6.12 31.85
C ARG A 327 0.58 -4.97 30.94
N ARG A 328 1.41 -4.11 30.35
CA ARG A 328 0.90 -3.03 29.46
C ARG A 328 1.76 -2.84 28.22
N LEU A 329 1.68 -3.78 27.29
CA LEU A 329 2.05 -3.53 25.89
C LEU A 329 0.76 -3.55 25.08
N ALA A 330 0.58 -2.60 24.16
CA ALA A 330 -0.62 -2.59 23.31
C ALA A 330 -0.70 -3.86 22.44
N ILE A 331 0.46 -4.38 22.02
CA ILE A 331 0.59 -5.67 21.35
C ILE A 331 1.68 -6.48 22.04
N HIS A 332 1.28 -7.61 22.64
CA HIS A 332 2.23 -8.52 23.28
C HIS A 332 2.90 -9.41 22.25
N ARG A 333 4.24 -9.38 22.18
CA ARG A 333 5.02 -10.37 21.43
C ARG A 333 4.75 -11.75 22.00
N GLN A 334 4.41 -12.68 21.13
CA GLN A 334 4.14 -14.06 21.52
C GLN A 334 5.47 -14.74 21.80
N GLU A 335 5.56 -15.47 22.91
CA GLU A 335 6.76 -16.25 23.25
C GLU A 335 7.02 -17.25 22.13
N ASP A 336 8.23 -17.25 21.57
CA ASP A 336 8.61 -18.16 20.51
C ASP A 336 8.97 -19.50 21.16
N LEU A 337 8.08 -20.49 21.04
CA LEU A 337 8.33 -21.83 21.61
C LEU A 337 9.30 -22.63 20.72
N LEU A 338 9.47 -22.21 19.46
CA LEU A 338 10.47 -22.73 18.55
C LEU A 338 11.80 -22.03 18.87
N THR A 339 12.64 -22.69 19.67
CA THR A 339 13.99 -22.21 20.00
C THR A 339 14.85 -22.12 18.74
N ASN A 340 14.88 -20.94 18.13
CA ASN A 340 15.52 -20.58 16.85
C ASN A 340 14.74 -21.06 15.62
N ALA A 341 13.94 -20.17 15.02
CA ALA A 341 13.27 -20.35 13.72
C ALA A 341 14.28 -20.53 12.56
N LYS A 342 14.89 -21.72 12.47
CA LYS A 342 15.80 -22.13 11.39
C LYS A 342 15.07 -22.86 10.26
N SER A 343 13.82 -23.24 10.48
CA SER A 343 13.00 -24.00 9.54
C SER A 343 11.71 -23.24 9.18
N THR A 344 11.09 -23.66 8.09
CA THR A 344 9.77 -23.23 7.63
C THR A 344 8.81 -24.38 7.83
N ILE A 345 7.76 -24.12 8.60
CA ILE A 345 6.78 -25.15 8.97
C ILE A 345 5.84 -25.34 7.80
N VAL A 346 5.65 -26.60 7.39
CA VAL A 346 4.80 -26.96 6.26
C VAL A 346 3.88 -28.14 6.57
N SER A 347 2.71 -28.17 5.93
CA SER A 347 1.84 -29.34 5.97
C SER A 347 2.42 -30.50 5.14
N PRO A 348 1.99 -31.75 5.34
CA PRO A 348 2.48 -32.88 4.55
C PRO A 348 2.28 -32.71 3.04
N PHE A 349 1.10 -32.24 2.63
CA PHE A 349 0.80 -31.98 1.22
C PHE A 349 1.76 -30.93 0.61
N VAL A 350 2.02 -29.85 1.34
CA VAL A 350 2.90 -28.78 0.85
C VAL A 350 4.36 -29.23 0.84
N TYR A 351 4.79 -30.02 1.81
CA TYR A 351 6.12 -30.65 1.77
C TYR A 351 6.29 -31.48 0.50
N ASP A 352 5.29 -32.28 0.13
CA ASP A 352 5.33 -33.07 -1.11
C ASP A 352 5.41 -32.20 -2.37
N CYS A 353 4.89 -30.98 -2.35
CA CYS A 353 5.08 -30.03 -3.46
C CYS A 353 6.48 -29.41 -3.47
N PHE A 354 7.04 -29.04 -2.31
CA PHE A 354 8.20 -28.15 -2.24
C PHE A 354 9.54 -28.80 -1.85
N HIS A 355 9.57 -30.05 -1.36
CA HIS A 355 10.79 -30.64 -0.80
C HIS A 355 11.95 -30.79 -1.78
N SER A 356 11.67 -30.82 -3.08
CA SER A 356 12.67 -30.92 -4.15
C SER A 356 13.24 -29.57 -4.58
N MET A 357 12.71 -28.46 -4.07
CA MET A 357 13.23 -27.11 -4.38
C MET A 357 14.60 -26.91 -3.74
N TYR A 358 15.38 -25.95 -4.26
CA TYR A 358 16.71 -25.61 -3.71
C TYR A 358 16.73 -25.21 -2.21
N PHE A 359 15.58 -24.81 -1.64
CA PHE A 359 15.40 -24.53 -0.22
C PHE A 359 14.71 -25.67 0.56
N GLY A 360 14.50 -26.84 -0.04
CA GLY A 360 13.77 -27.96 0.54
C GLY A 360 14.31 -28.41 1.90
N GLY A 361 15.62 -28.32 2.12
CA GLY A 361 16.26 -28.59 3.42
C GLY A 361 15.88 -27.63 4.55
N MET A 362 15.22 -26.51 4.25
CA MET A 362 14.66 -25.58 5.25
C MET A 362 13.26 -25.98 5.72
N LEU A 363 12.63 -26.98 5.09
CA LEU A 363 11.24 -27.33 5.38
C LEU A 363 11.16 -28.32 6.55
N GLU A 364 10.25 -28.05 7.47
CA GLU A 364 9.92 -28.94 8.59
C GLU A 364 8.44 -29.30 8.54
N VAL A 365 8.15 -30.60 8.45
CA VAL A 365 6.78 -31.10 8.35
C VAL A 365 6.09 -31.08 9.71
N ARG A 366 4.89 -30.51 9.76
CA ARG A 366 3.96 -30.61 10.89
C ARG A 366 2.60 -31.07 10.40
N ASP A 367 1.96 -31.92 11.19
CA ASP A 367 0.68 -32.53 10.85
C ASP A 367 -0.39 -32.21 11.91
N ILE A 368 -1.64 -32.15 11.47
CA ILE A 368 -2.80 -31.92 12.32
C ILE A 368 -3.18 -33.23 13.02
N LYS A 369 -2.79 -33.37 14.28
CA LYS A 369 -3.04 -34.60 15.06
C LYS A 369 -4.44 -34.66 15.68
N GLN A 370 -5.10 -33.52 15.87
CA GLN A 370 -6.38 -33.48 16.58
C GLN A 370 -7.56 -33.84 15.63
N PRO A 371 -8.36 -34.87 15.94
CA PRO A 371 -9.47 -35.31 15.06
C PRO A 371 -10.53 -34.23 14.80
N VAL A 372 -10.78 -33.36 15.78
CA VAL A 372 -11.77 -32.27 15.66
C VAL A 372 -11.35 -31.26 14.59
N ILE A 373 -10.06 -30.94 14.52
CA ILE A 373 -9.52 -30.00 13.52
C ILE A 373 -9.59 -30.61 12.12
N LEU A 374 -9.21 -31.89 11.99
CA LEU A 374 -9.33 -32.63 10.72
C LEU A 374 -10.79 -32.69 10.25
N ALA A 375 -11.74 -32.93 11.15
CA ALA A 375 -13.17 -32.95 10.83
C ALA A 375 -13.68 -31.57 10.35
N LYS A 376 -13.26 -30.48 11.01
CA LYS A 376 -13.57 -29.11 10.58
C LYS A 376 -13.01 -28.82 9.19
N GLN A 377 -11.75 -29.17 8.95
CA GLN A 377 -11.12 -29.01 7.65
C GLN A 377 -11.84 -29.82 6.55
N ALA A 378 -12.19 -31.08 6.83
CA ALA A 378 -12.90 -31.93 5.88
C ALA A 378 -14.29 -31.38 5.54
N LEU A 379 -15.04 -30.89 6.53
CA LEU A 379 -16.33 -30.23 6.32
C LEU A 379 -16.20 -28.95 5.48
N ARG A 380 -15.17 -28.13 5.76
CA ARG A 380 -14.85 -26.92 4.98
C ARG A 380 -14.56 -27.27 3.52
N ARG A 381 -13.73 -28.29 3.29
CA ARG A 381 -13.40 -28.81 1.96
C ARG A 381 -14.66 -29.22 1.19
N GLN A 382 -15.54 -29.98 1.83
CA GLN A 382 -16.80 -30.43 1.24
C GLN A 382 -17.70 -29.25 0.86
N LYS A 383 -17.91 -28.30 1.78
CA LYS A 383 -18.76 -27.10 1.54
C LYS A 383 -18.29 -26.28 0.35
N LEU A 384 -16.97 -26.13 0.20
CA LEU A 384 -16.35 -25.33 -0.85
C LEU A 384 -16.11 -26.10 -2.16
N GLY A 385 -16.43 -27.40 -2.20
CA GLY A 385 -16.40 -28.22 -3.41
C GLY A 385 -15.04 -28.84 -3.74
N PHE A 386 -14.13 -28.94 -2.78
CA PHE A 386 -12.84 -29.60 -2.99
C PHE A 386 -13.01 -31.13 -3.05
N ALA A 387 -12.35 -31.76 -4.02
CA ALA A 387 -12.26 -33.22 -4.10
C ALA A 387 -11.53 -33.81 -2.87
N ARG A 388 -11.91 -35.03 -2.50
CA ARG A 388 -11.22 -35.79 -1.44
C ARG A 388 -9.86 -36.28 -1.95
N ASN A 389 -8.90 -36.34 -1.03
CA ASN A 389 -7.59 -36.94 -1.29
C ASN A 389 -7.75 -38.44 -1.60
N PRO A 390 -6.82 -39.05 -2.35
CA PRO A 390 -6.90 -40.47 -2.67
C PRO A 390 -6.87 -41.36 -1.42
N SER A 391 -7.68 -42.43 -1.41
CA SER A 391 -7.76 -43.40 -0.31
C SER A 391 -6.52 -44.29 -0.12
N SER A 392 -5.61 -44.37 -1.10
CA SER A 392 -4.37 -45.17 -1.01
C SER A 392 -3.23 -44.52 -1.80
N ALA A 393 -1.97 -44.87 -1.51
CA ALA A 393 -0.82 -44.44 -2.30
C ALA A 393 -0.42 -45.58 -3.26
N SER A 394 -1.01 -45.64 -4.45
CA SER A 394 -0.66 -46.62 -5.47
C SER A 394 -0.45 -45.93 -6.80
N SER A 395 0.81 -45.77 -7.23
CA SER A 395 1.14 -45.16 -8.52
C SER A 395 1.12 -46.23 -9.62
N VAL A 396 -0.05 -46.49 -10.19
CA VAL A 396 -0.15 -47.25 -11.44
C VAL A 396 -0.29 -46.25 -12.58
N SER A 397 0.59 -46.32 -13.58
CA SER A 397 0.45 -45.48 -14.77
C SER A 397 -0.88 -45.80 -15.45
N PRO A 398 -1.70 -44.79 -15.77
CA PRO A 398 -2.99 -45.05 -16.41
C PRO A 398 -2.83 -45.81 -17.72
N MET A 399 -3.68 -46.81 -17.93
CA MET A 399 -3.61 -47.69 -19.09
C MET A 399 -3.98 -46.92 -20.38
N MET A 400 -3.15 -47.07 -21.41
CA MET A 400 -3.48 -46.64 -22.76
C MET A 400 -4.18 -47.79 -23.49
N LEU A 401 -5.38 -47.49 -24.00
CA LEU A 401 -6.19 -48.40 -24.81
C LEU A 401 -5.77 -48.27 -26.29
N PRO A 402 -5.92 -49.35 -27.09
CA PRO A 402 -5.63 -49.30 -28.51
C PRO A 402 -6.57 -48.32 -29.25
N PRO A 403 -6.16 -47.78 -30.42
CA PRO A 403 -6.87 -46.75 -31.16
C PRO A 403 -8.08 -47.28 -31.98
N TYR A 404 -8.83 -48.23 -31.43
CA TYR A 404 -10.03 -48.79 -32.08
C TYR A 404 -11.30 -48.09 -31.59
N ASP A 405 -12.32 -48.00 -32.45
CA ASP A 405 -13.65 -47.48 -32.11
C ASP A 405 -13.63 -46.06 -31.52
N ILE A 406 -12.91 -45.11 -32.14
CA ILE A 406 -12.87 -43.71 -31.70
C ILE A 406 -14.26 -43.08 -31.85
N ASN A 407 -14.84 -42.62 -30.74
CA ASN A 407 -16.16 -42.01 -30.68
C ASN A 407 -16.12 -40.60 -30.09
N THR A 408 -17.17 -39.82 -30.34
CA THR A 408 -17.41 -38.56 -29.61
C THR A 408 -17.43 -38.82 -28.11
N GLY A 409 -16.71 -38.01 -27.34
CA GLY A 409 -16.56 -38.15 -25.90
C GLY A 409 -15.28 -38.87 -25.46
N ASP A 410 -14.60 -39.57 -26.38
CA ASP A 410 -13.33 -40.22 -26.08
C ASP A 410 -12.21 -39.18 -25.84
N VAL A 411 -11.23 -39.53 -25.01
CA VAL A 411 -9.96 -38.81 -24.92
C VAL A 411 -8.88 -39.63 -25.63
N VAL A 412 -8.32 -39.03 -26.69
CA VAL A 412 -7.34 -39.65 -27.57
C VAL A 412 -5.93 -39.15 -27.29
N VAL A 413 -4.96 -40.00 -27.60
CA VAL A 413 -3.53 -39.67 -27.59
C VAL A 413 -3.07 -39.51 -29.03
N LEU A 414 -2.47 -38.36 -29.32
CA LEU A 414 -1.98 -38.00 -30.65
C LEU A 414 -0.46 -37.84 -30.63
N PRO A 415 0.21 -38.12 -31.76
CA PRO A 415 1.61 -37.77 -31.91
C PRO A 415 1.77 -36.25 -31.83
N ARG A 416 2.94 -35.81 -31.42
CA ARG A 416 3.26 -34.39 -31.40
C ARG A 416 3.93 -33.97 -32.71
N ASP A 417 3.67 -32.75 -33.14
CA ASP A 417 4.30 -32.20 -34.34
C ASP A 417 5.83 -32.15 -34.16
N GLU A 418 6.58 -32.46 -35.23
CA GLU A 418 8.06 -32.53 -35.20
C GLU A 418 8.71 -31.20 -34.75
N ASP A 419 8.05 -30.06 -35.02
CA ASP A 419 8.52 -28.72 -34.64
C ASP A 419 8.03 -28.25 -33.26
N SER A 420 7.44 -29.13 -32.45
CA SER A 420 6.86 -28.72 -31.17
C SER A 420 7.92 -28.30 -30.15
N VAL A 421 7.71 -27.13 -29.54
CA VAL A 421 8.56 -26.56 -28.48
C VAL A 421 8.39 -27.23 -27.10
N TRP A 422 7.48 -28.19 -26.98
CA TRP A 422 7.21 -28.91 -25.73
C TRP A 422 7.98 -30.22 -25.65
N LYS A 423 8.43 -30.58 -24.44
CA LYS A 423 9.34 -31.72 -24.21
C LYS A 423 8.69 -33.11 -24.26
N SER A 424 7.35 -33.23 -24.29
CA SER A 424 6.68 -34.55 -24.27
C SER A 424 6.29 -35.02 -25.66
N ASP A 425 6.38 -36.34 -25.88
CA ASP A 425 6.21 -36.96 -27.21
C ASP A 425 4.76 -37.06 -27.71
N THR A 426 3.77 -36.78 -26.84
CA THR A 426 2.35 -36.97 -27.15
C THR A 426 1.47 -35.81 -26.68
N ASN A 427 0.35 -35.60 -27.37
CA ASN A 427 -0.74 -34.70 -26.99
C ASN A 427 -1.98 -35.48 -26.54
N PHE A 428 -2.77 -34.89 -25.65
CA PHE A 428 -4.10 -35.39 -25.29
C PHE A 428 -5.18 -34.49 -25.87
N ALA A 429 -6.25 -35.09 -26.39
CA ALA A 429 -7.37 -34.33 -26.92
C ALA A 429 -8.71 -35.02 -26.64
N PHE A 430 -9.73 -34.21 -26.35
CA PHE A 430 -11.10 -34.65 -26.24
C PHE A 430 -11.76 -34.61 -27.61
N VAL A 431 -12.38 -35.72 -28.01
CA VAL A 431 -13.09 -35.86 -29.28
C VAL A 431 -14.46 -35.21 -29.17
N GLN A 432 -14.55 -33.97 -29.63
CA GLN A 432 -15.82 -33.25 -29.70
C GLN A 432 -16.75 -33.86 -30.77
N LYS A 433 -16.20 -34.22 -31.93
CA LYS A 433 -16.97 -34.81 -33.03
C LYS A 433 -16.11 -35.70 -33.91
N VAL A 434 -16.68 -36.83 -34.34
CA VAL A 434 -16.14 -37.64 -35.43
C VAL A 434 -16.89 -37.29 -36.70
N CYS A 435 -16.17 -36.79 -37.69
CA CYS A 435 -16.70 -36.39 -38.99
C CYS A 435 -16.20 -37.31 -40.09
N GLN A 436 -16.84 -37.23 -41.25
CA GLN A 436 -16.45 -37.96 -42.45
C GLN A 436 -16.37 -36.98 -43.61
N ASP A 437 -15.31 -37.07 -44.42
CA ASP A 437 -15.22 -36.29 -45.64
C ASP A 437 -15.98 -36.94 -46.81
N ASN A 438 -15.99 -36.26 -47.95
CA ASN A 438 -16.68 -36.73 -49.16
C ASN A 438 -16.08 -38.02 -49.73
N GLU A 439 -14.85 -38.38 -49.34
CA GLU A 439 -14.13 -39.59 -49.77
C GLU A 439 -14.34 -40.76 -48.78
N GLY A 440 -15.09 -40.53 -47.70
CA GLY A 440 -15.41 -41.53 -46.70
C GLY A 440 -14.37 -41.67 -45.58
N SER A 441 -13.30 -40.87 -45.58
CA SER A 441 -12.26 -40.87 -44.56
C SER A 441 -12.70 -40.10 -43.31
N LYS A 442 -12.49 -40.71 -42.13
CA LYS A 442 -12.91 -40.13 -40.85
C LYS A 442 -11.86 -39.15 -40.31
N TYR A 443 -12.32 -37.99 -39.86
CA TYR A 443 -11.50 -36.97 -39.21
C TYR A 443 -12.15 -36.49 -37.91
N LEU A 444 -11.36 -35.85 -37.05
CA LEU A 444 -11.75 -35.49 -35.69
C LEU A 444 -11.83 -33.98 -35.52
N LYS A 445 -12.85 -33.51 -34.79
CA LYS A 445 -12.84 -32.18 -34.15
C LYS A 445 -12.44 -32.35 -32.69
N LEU A 446 -11.44 -31.59 -32.27
CA LEU A 446 -10.71 -31.82 -31.03
C LEU A 446 -10.68 -30.57 -30.14
N ILE A 447 -10.75 -30.81 -28.83
CA ILE A 447 -10.41 -29.83 -27.78
C ILE A 447 -9.16 -30.34 -27.07
N TRP A 448 -8.14 -29.50 -26.95
CA TRP A 448 -6.85 -29.91 -26.40
C TRP A 448 -6.90 -30.05 -24.87
N LEU A 449 -6.27 -31.11 -24.35
CA LEU A 449 -6.04 -31.32 -22.93
C LEU A 449 -4.55 -31.12 -22.63
N TYR A 450 -4.26 -30.31 -21.63
CA TYR A 450 -2.91 -29.99 -21.19
C TYR A 450 -2.54 -30.82 -19.96
N ARG A 451 -1.29 -31.27 -19.89
CA ARG A 451 -0.66 -31.70 -18.64
C ARG A 451 -0.29 -30.47 -17.80
N SER A 452 -0.09 -30.65 -16.50
CA SER A 452 0.44 -29.57 -15.64
C SER A 452 1.72 -28.96 -16.22
N SER A 453 2.63 -29.76 -16.77
CA SER A 453 3.88 -29.29 -17.39
C SER A 453 3.70 -28.38 -18.60
N GLU A 454 2.51 -28.39 -19.20
CA GLU A 454 2.17 -27.64 -20.40
C GLU A 454 1.37 -26.36 -20.08
N THR A 455 1.25 -26.04 -18.79
CA THR A 455 0.59 -24.83 -18.26
C THR A 455 1.61 -23.92 -17.56
N THR A 456 1.14 -22.93 -16.80
CA THR A 456 2.01 -22.05 -15.97
C THR A 456 2.63 -22.77 -14.77
N CYS A 457 2.18 -23.98 -14.44
CA CYS A 457 2.86 -24.92 -13.54
C CYS A 457 4.26 -25.29 -14.05
N ALA A 458 4.51 -25.23 -15.37
CA ALA A 458 5.80 -25.54 -15.99
C ALA A 458 6.37 -26.90 -15.54
N ASN A 459 7.67 -27.12 -15.65
CA ASN A 459 8.32 -28.36 -15.22
C ASN A 459 8.38 -28.58 -13.69
N MET A 460 7.57 -27.85 -12.92
CA MET A 460 7.58 -27.94 -11.46
C MET A 460 6.84 -29.17 -10.96
N ARG A 461 7.03 -29.50 -9.68
CA ARG A 461 6.47 -30.71 -9.10
C ARG A 461 4.99 -30.53 -8.81
N TYR A 462 4.17 -31.16 -9.65
CA TYR A 462 2.72 -31.22 -9.48
C TYR A 462 2.32 -32.50 -8.73
N PRO A 463 1.42 -32.45 -7.72
CA PRO A 463 1.11 -33.59 -6.88
C PRO A 463 0.35 -34.73 -7.58
N TYR A 464 -0.33 -34.46 -8.70
CA TYR A 464 -1.17 -35.45 -9.40
C TYR A 464 -0.75 -35.59 -10.87
N PRO A 465 0.20 -36.47 -11.20
CA PRO A 465 0.73 -36.61 -12.57
C PRO A 465 -0.30 -37.11 -13.60
N ASN A 466 -1.39 -37.71 -13.14
CA ASN A 466 -2.53 -38.19 -13.94
C ASN A 466 -3.65 -37.15 -14.13
N GLU A 467 -3.52 -35.94 -13.58
CA GLU A 467 -4.47 -34.85 -13.85
C GLU A 467 -4.19 -34.22 -15.22
N LEU A 468 -5.24 -34.12 -16.02
CA LEU A 468 -5.26 -33.35 -17.27
C LEU A 468 -6.17 -32.13 -17.11
N PHE A 469 -5.90 -31.09 -17.89
CA PHE A 469 -6.68 -29.85 -17.91
C PHE A 469 -7.30 -29.69 -19.30
N ILE A 470 -8.63 -29.77 -19.41
CA ILE A 470 -9.30 -29.36 -20.65
C ILE A 470 -9.07 -27.86 -20.89
N SER A 471 -9.05 -27.42 -22.13
CA SER A 471 -8.79 -26.01 -22.46
C SER A 471 -9.87 -25.38 -23.33
N ASP A 472 -9.76 -24.08 -23.54
CA ASP A 472 -10.44 -23.34 -24.60
C ASP A 472 -9.71 -23.39 -25.95
N HIS A 473 -8.59 -24.12 -26.05
CA HIS A 473 -7.86 -24.33 -27.30
C HIS A 473 -8.44 -25.54 -28.05
N CYS A 474 -8.90 -25.33 -29.28
CA CYS A 474 -9.47 -26.36 -30.14
C CYS A 474 -8.87 -26.34 -31.54
N GLU A 475 -9.08 -27.41 -32.29
CA GLU A 475 -8.46 -27.63 -33.61
C GLU A 475 -9.31 -27.09 -34.77
N CYS A 476 -10.34 -26.27 -34.49
CA CYS A 476 -11.30 -25.84 -35.51
C CYS A 476 -10.70 -24.99 -36.65
N ASP A 477 -9.62 -24.24 -36.40
CA ASP A 477 -8.96 -23.37 -37.38
C ASP A 477 -7.78 -24.03 -38.11
N ASN A 478 -7.51 -25.30 -37.82
CA ASN A 478 -6.35 -26.03 -38.32
C ASN A 478 -6.77 -27.21 -39.21
N THR A 479 -5.78 -27.91 -39.79
CA THR A 479 -6.06 -29.13 -40.58
C THR A 479 -6.49 -30.25 -39.63
N PRO A 480 -7.67 -30.86 -39.83
CA PRO A 480 -8.20 -31.82 -38.87
C PRO A 480 -7.42 -33.15 -38.92
N TYR A 481 -7.13 -33.69 -37.73
CA TYR A 481 -6.51 -35.01 -37.58
C TYR A 481 -7.43 -36.14 -38.07
N ARG A 482 -6.85 -37.11 -38.77
CA ARG A 482 -7.51 -38.35 -39.17
C ARG A 482 -7.55 -39.33 -38.01
N VAL A 483 -8.56 -40.20 -38.02
CA VAL A 483 -8.65 -41.30 -37.04
C VAL A 483 -7.42 -42.22 -37.10
N SER A 484 -6.82 -42.37 -38.28
CA SER A 484 -5.59 -43.17 -38.49
C SER A 484 -4.34 -42.60 -37.80
N GLU A 485 -4.37 -41.32 -37.40
CA GLU A 485 -3.23 -40.65 -36.73
C GLU A 485 -3.30 -40.81 -35.20
N VAL A 486 -4.39 -41.37 -34.66
CA VAL A 486 -4.55 -41.60 -33.22
C VAL A 486 -3.65 -42.75 -32.76
N LEU A 487 -2.82 -42.49 -31.76
CA LEU A 487 -1.92 -43.50 -31.16
C LEU A 487 -2.67 -44.43 -30.20
N GLY A 488 -3.70 -43.92 -29.52
CA GLY A 488 -4.47 -44.68 -28.55
C GLY A 488 -5.56 -43.84 -27.87
N LYS A 489 -6.25 -44.45 -26.92
CA LYS A 489 -7.26 -43.80 -26.06
C LYS A 489 -6.89 -43.92 -24.59
N VAL A 490 -7.35 -42.97 -23.79
CA VAL A 490 -7.22 -43.04 -22.33
C VAL A 490 -8.57 -42.86 -21.66
N LEU A 491 -8.77 -43.59 -20.56
CA LEU A 491 -9.93 -43.37 -19.69
C LEU A 491 -9.70 -42.11 -18.86
N VAL A 492 -10.65 -41.18 -18.90
CA VAL A 492 -10.62 -39.93 -18.13
C VAL A 492 -11.88 -39.84 -17.26
N LEU A 493 -11.70 -39.67 -15.95
CA LEU A 493 -12.78 -39.36 -15.02
C LEU A 493 -13.01 -37.85 -14.96
N TRP A 494 -14.24 -37.41 -15.21
CA TRP A 494 -14.61 -36.00 -15.25
C TRP A 494 -15.22 -35.55 -13.92
N ASN A 495 -14.62 -34.52 -13.32
CA ASN A 495 -14.95 -33.94 -12.03
C ASN A 495 -15.18 -34.98 -10.91
N PRO A 496 -14.22 -35.92 -10.69
CA PRO A 496 -14.42 -36.97 -9.71
C PRO A 496 -14.47 -36.41 -8.27
N PRO A 497 -15.35 -36.92 -7.39
CA PRO A 497 -15.47 -36.45 -6.00
C PRO A 497 -14.27 -36.83 -5.13
N GLU A 498 -13.45 -37.77 -5.59
CA GLU A 498 -12.20 -38.22 -4.99
C GLU A 498 -11.15 -38.34 -6.08
N ILE A 499 -9.92 -37.92 -5.79
CA ILE A 499 -8.83 -37.95 -6.76
C ILE A 499 -8.43 -39.42 -7.01
N PRO A 500 -8.50 -39.92 -8.27
CA PRO A 500 -8.08 -41.27 -8.59
C PRO A 500 -6.54 -41.37 -8.65
N ASN A 501 -6.01 -42.56 -8.38
CA ASN A 501 -4.57 -42.82 -8.38
C ASN A 501 -4.04 -43.47 -9.68
N ASP A 502 -4.91 -44.20 -10.38
CA ASP A 502 -4.56 -45.11 -11.47
C ASP A 502 -5.22 -44.74 -12.80
N THR A 503 -6.03 -43.68 -12.81
CA THR A 503 -6.84 -43.28 -13.95
C THR A 503 -6.65 -41.79 -14.21
N HIS A 504 -6.60 -41.36 -15.47
CA HIS A 504 -6.56 -39.93 -15.76
C HIS A 504 -7.84 -39.25 -15.29
N PHE A 505 -7.76 -37.98 -14.91
CA PHE A 505 -8.93 -37.22 -14.53
C PHE A 505 -8.82 -35.75 -14.92
N VAL A 506 -9.98 -35.11 -15.05
CA VAL A 506 -10.12 -33.68 -15.33
C VAL A 506 -11.13 -33.12 -14.35
N ARG A 507 -10.74 -32.10 -13.58
CA ARG A 507 -11.67 -31.32 -12.71
C ARG A 507 -11.56 -29.81 -12.93
N GLN A 508 -10.57 -29.39 -13.70
CA GLN A 508 -10.23 -28.00 -13.96
C GLN A 508 -10.06 -27.78 -15.46
N LYS A 509 -10.40 -26.58 -15.90
CA LYS A 509 -10.12 -26.06 -17.23
C LYS A 509 -8.96 -25.07 -17.15
N TYR A 510 -8.01 -25.19 -18.08
CA TYR A 510 -6.95 -24.21 -18.29
C TYR A 510 -7.38 -23.26 -19.42
N GLN A 511 -7.53 -21.98 -19.11
CA GLN A 511 -7.82 -20.95 -20.11
C GLN A 511 -6.52 -20.44 -20.72
N TRP A 512 -6.31 -20.67 -22.00
CA TRP A 512 -5.05 -20.38 -22.68
C TRP A 512 -4.76 -18.87 -22.75
N ASP A 513 -5.77 -18.06 -23.08
CA ASP A 513 -5.61 -16.62 -23.29
C ASP A 513 -5.29 -15.86 -21.98
N ASP A 514 -5.98 -16.20 -20.91
CA ASP A 514 -5.77 -15.62 -19.57
C ASP A 514 -4.68 -16.35 -18.75
N GLN A 515 -4.19 -17.50 -19.23
CA GLN A 515 -3.33 -18.44 -18.49
C GLN A 515 -3.83 -18.73 -17.07
N SER A 516 -5.13 -18.98 -16.94
CA SER A 516 -5.83 -19.18 -15.67
C SER A 516 -6.37 -20.61 -15.53
N PHE A 517 -6.66 -21.02 -14.29
CA PHE A 517 -7.31 -22.28 -13.98
C PHE A 517 -8.69 -21.99 -13.43
N ILE A 518 -9.73 -22.59 -14.01
CA ILE A 518 -11.11 -22.49 -13.54
C ILE A 518 -11.71 -23.87 -13.37
N LYS A 519 -12.82 -23.96 -12.63
CA LYS A 519 -13.51 -25.23 -12.46
C LYS A 519 -14.07 -25.69 -13.81
N PHE A 520 -13.89 -26.97 -14.10
CA PHE A 520 -14.50 -27.60 -15.28
C PHE A 520 -16.04 -27.61 -15.17
N THR A 521 -16.71 -27.34 -16.29
CA THR A 521 -18.17 -27.38 -16.41
C THR A 521 -18.59 -28.18 -17.64
N ILE A 522 -19.83 -28.69 -17.64
CA ILE A 522 -20.35 -29.47 -18.78
C ILE A 522 -20.35 -28.68 -20.11
N THR A 523 -20.39 -27.35 -20.04
CA THR A 523 -20.32 -26.49 -21.23
C THR A 523 -18.95 -26.49 -21.90
N ASP A 524 -17.90 -26.97 -21.22
CA ASP A 524 -16.54 -27.04 -21.74
C ASP A 524 -16.32 -28.26 -22.67
N TYR A 525 -17.29 -29.17 -22.78
CA TYR A 525 -17.26 -30.23 -23.81
C TYR A 525 -17.49 -29.71 -25.24
N ALA A 526 -17.80 -28.43 -25.40
CA ALA A 526 -18.01 -27.80 -26.70
C ALA A 526 -17.06 -26.60 -26.86
N CYS A 527 -16.41 -26.52 -28.02
CA CYS A 527 -15.61 -25.35 -28.37
C CYS A 527 -16.51 -24.11 -28.58
N GLY A 528 -15.93 -22.92 -28.42
CA GLY A 528 -16.63 -21.65 -28.70
C GLY A 528 -16.85 -21.40 -30.19
N CYS A 529 -16.05 -22.00 -31.07
CA CYS A 529 -16.00 -21.68 -32.51
C CYS A 529 -17.29 -21.99 -33.29
N GLU A 530 -18.12 -22.91 -32.82
CA GLU A 530 -19.41 -23.24 -33.46
C GLU A 530 -20.58 -22.43 -32.90
N LYS A 531 -20.38 -21.67 -31.82
CA LYS A 531 -21.41 -20.76 -31.30
C LYS A 531 -21.44 -19.53 -32.19
N GLN A 532 -22.62 -19.17 -32.69
CA GLN A 532 -22.81 -17.82 -33.21
C GLN A 532 -22.59 -16.87 -32.04
N ASP A 533 -21.53 -16.08 -32.12
CA ASP A 533 -21.29 -15.05 -31.11
C ASP A 533 -22.46 -14.07 -31.16
N PRO A 534 -23.10 -13.78 -30.01
CA PRO A 534 -24.14 -12.77 -29.98
C PRO A 534 -23.60 -11.47 -30.55
N THR A 535 -24.44 -10.76 -31.30
CA THR A 535 -24.04 -9.46 -31.88
C THR A 535 -23.63 -8.50 -30.76
N ALA A 536 -22.84 -7.47 -31.08
CA ALA A 536 -22.45 -6.47 -30.08
C ALA A 536 -23.69 -5.88 -29.38
N PHE A 537 -24.79 -5.68 -30.13
CA PHE A 537 -26.07 -5.24 -29.61
C PHE A 537 -26.70 -6.25 -28.64
N GLU A 538 -26.79 -7.52 -29.01
CA GLU A 538 -27.33 -8.57 -28.13
C GLU A 538 -26.52 -8.68 -26.83
N ARG A 539 -25.20 -8.58 -26.90
CA ARG A 539 -24.31 -8.60 -25.73
C ARG A 539 -24.63 -7.47 -24.77
N ILE A 540 -24.75 -6.23 -25.26
CA ILE A 540 -25.02 -5.10 -24.36
C ILE A 540 -26.43 -5.18 -23.77
N VAL A 541 -27.43 -5.63 -24.53
CA VAL A 541 -28.81 -5.78 -24.04
C VAL A 541 -28.90 -6.86 -22.96
N GLN A 542 -28.07 -7.91 -23.03
CA GLN A 542 -27.99 -8.95 -22.00
C GLN A 542 -27.23 -8.48 -20.74
N GLN A 543 -26.23 -7.62 -20.89
CA GLN A 543 -25.33 -7.22 -19.80
C GLN A 543 -25.79 -5.96 -19.04
N PHE A 544 -26.48 -5.04 -19.72
CA PHE A 544 -26.83 -3.73 -19.19
C PHE A 544 -28.33 -3.48 -19.23
N LYS A 545 -28.81 -2.62 -18.34
CA LYS A 545 -30.21 -2.21 -18.24
C LYS A 545 -30.35 -0.71 -18.49
N ILE A 546 -31.56 -0.28 -18.86
CA ILE A 546 -31.91 1.14 -18.86
C ILE A 546 -31.59 1.73 -17.48
N ASN A 547 -31.06 2.96 -17.48
CA ASN A 547 -30.54 3.70 -16.35
C ASN A 547 -29.20 3.20 -15.77
N ASP A 548 -28.59 2.14 -16.31
CA ASP A 548 -27.23 1.78 -15.90
C ASP A 548 -26.21 2.85 -16.33
N THR A 549 -25.22 3.10 -15.47
CA THR A 549 -24.06 3.91 -15.75
C THR A 549 -22.94 3.06 -16.33
N ILE A 550 -22.46 3.43 -17.51
CA ILE A 550 -21.49 2.64 -18.28
C ILE A 550 -20.36 3.53 -18.81
N LEU A 551 -19.24 2.89 -19.12
CA LEU A 551 -18.11 3.48 -19.83
C LEU A 551 -18.15 3.09 -21.29
N VAL A 552 -18.04 4.09 -22.17
CA VAL A 552 -17.99 3.94 -23.62
C VAL A 552 -16.68 4.48 -24.17
N LEU A 553 -16.12 3.81 -25.16
CA LEU A 553 -14.90 4.25 -25.83
C LEU A 553 -15.20 5.41 -26.78
N GLN A 554 -14.57 6.56 -26.54
CA GLN A 554 -14.62 7.73 -27.40
C GLN A 554 -13.20 8.20 -27.69
N GLY A 555 -12.74 7.98 -28.92
CA GLY A 555 -11.32 8.16 -29.26
C GLY A 555 -10.47 7.07 -28.58
N ASP A 556 -9.58 7.50 -27.69
CA ASP A 556 -8.70 6.67 -26.87
C ASP A 556 -9.06 6.70 -25.36
N ARG A 557 -10.09 7.44 -24.97
CA ARG A 557 -10.55 7.59 -23.58
C ARG A 557 -11.91 6.92 -23.36
N LEU A 558 -12.12 6.39 -22.15
CA LEU A 558 -13.43 5.90 -21.73
C LEU A 558 -14.27 7.01 -21.08
N GLU A 559 -15.48 7.24 -21.60
CA GLU A 559 -16.41 8.25 -21.08
C GLU A 559 -17.60 7.65 -20.34
N PRO A 560 -17.98 8.22 -19.19
CA PRO A 560 -19.17 7.81 -18.46
C PRO A 560 -20.44 8.32 -19.13
N VAL A 561 -21.40 7.43 -19.36
CA VAL A 561 -22.73 7.75 -19.90
C VAL A 561 -23.82 6.97 -19.17
N VAL A 562 -25.07 7.39 -19.32
CA VAL A 562 -26.23 6.67 -18.77
C VAL A 562 -27.02 6.03 -19.90
N VAL A 563 -27.34 4.74 -19.79
CA VAL A 563 -28.18 4.04 -20.78
C VAL A 563 -29.60 4.58 -20.73
N VAL A 564 -30.12 5.08 -21.85
CA VAL A 564 -31.47 5.63 -21.96
C VAL A 564 -32.41 4.63 -22.64
N ALA A 565 -31.99 4.05 -23.76
CA ALA A 565 -32.80 3.08 -24.50
C ALA A 565 -31.95 2.16 -25.38
N PHE A 566 -32.48 0.98 -25.70
CA PHE A 566 -31.93 0.09 -26.71
C PHE A 566 -32.84 0.10 -27.94
N ASP A 567 -32.33 0.62 -29.06
CA ASP A 567 -33.01 0.64 -30.35
C ASP A 567 -32.76 -0.69 -31.06
N LYS A 568 -33.72 -1.60 -30.96
CA LYS A 568 -33.65 -2.93 -31.56
C LYS A 568 -33.74 -2.91 -33.08
N ASP A 569 -34.44 -1.92 -33.65
CA ASP A 569 -34.69 -1.87 -35.09
C ASP A 569 -33.41 -1.46 -35.85
N ASN A 570 -32.60 -0.59 -35.23
CA ASN A 570 -31.33 -0.13 -35.80
C ASN A 570 -30.09 -0.77 -35.16
N GLU A 571 -30.27 -1.67 -34.19
CA GLU A 571 -29.21 -2.27 -33.36
C GLU A 571 -28.28 -1.23 -32.71
N LYS A 572 -28.84 -0.14 -32.17
CA LYS A 572 -28.08 0.96 -31.54
C LYS A 572 -28.48 1.19 -30.10
N CYS A 573 -27.59 1.83 -29.33
CA CYS A 573 -27.87 2.23 -27.96
C CYS A 573 -28.02 3.75 -27.88
N GLN A 574 -29.08 4.22 -27.23
CA GLN A 574 -29.23 5.62 -26.87
C GLN A 574 -28.71 5.83 -25.45
N VAL A 575 -27.81 6.79 -25.30
CA VAL A 575 -27.17 7.10 -24.02
C VAL A 575 -27.24 8.60 -23.74
N ARG A 576 -27.31 8.96 -22.46
CA ARG A 576 -27.19 10.33 -22.01
C ARG A 576 -25.72 10.67 -21.84
N LEU A 577 -25.30 11.76 -22.47
CA LEU A 577 -23.96 12.30 -22.33
C LEU A 577 -23.78 12.91 -20.93
N LEU A 578 -22.68 12.58 -20.27
CA LEU A 578 -22.18 13.30 -19.10
C LEU A 578 -20.89 14.00 -19.53
N LEU A 579 -20.72 15.26 -19.14
CA LEU A 579 -19.50 16.01 -19.44
C LEU A 579 -18.59 16.03 -18.21
N ARG A 580 -17.28 16.11 -18.41
CA ARG A 580 -16.35 16.31 -17.28
C ARG A 580 -16.40 17.76 -16.83
N MET A 581 -16.37 18.00 -15.52
CA MET A 581 -16.44 19.37 -15.02
C MET A 581 -15.26 20.24 -15.46
N GLU A 582 -14.06 19.66 -15.59
CA GLU A 582 -12.88 20.34 -16.14
C GLU A 582 -13.07 20.87 -17.57
N GLU A 583 -13.95 20.24 -18.36
CA GLU A 583 -14.24 20.67 -19.74
C GLU A 583 -15.34 21.74 -19.78
N VAL A 584 -16.21 21.75 -18.76
CA VAL A 584 -17.32 22.70 -18.64
C VAL A 584 -16.86 24.02 -17.99
N GLU A 585 -16.01 23.93 -16.97
CA GLU A 585 -15.44 25.07 -16.23
C GLU A 585 -13.91 24.94 -16.10
N PRO A 586 -13.14 25.14 -17.19
CA PRO A 586 -11.69 24.89 -17.22
C PRO A 586 -10.87 25.82 -16.32
N ASP A 587 -11.43 26.95 -15.92
CA ASP A 587 -10.79 27.91 -15.00
C ASP A 587 -10.91 27.47 -13.53
N LEU A 588 -11.71 26.44 -13.23
CA LEU A 588 -11.86 25.88 -11.89
C LEU A 588 -11.01 24.63 -11.73
N ASN A 589 -10.43 24.45 -10.54
CA ASN A 589 -9.71 23.23 -10.18
C ASN A 589 -10.69 22.12 -9.80
N CYS A 590 -11.31 21.51 -10.81
CA CYS A 590 -12.28 20.42 -10.64
C CYS A 590 -11.58 19.06 -10.49
N PRO A 591 -12.08 18.16 -9.61
CA PRO A 591 -11.63 16.77 -9.57
C PRO A 591 -11.84 16.06 -10.92
N ALA A 592 -10.91 15.19 -11.31
CA ALA A 592 -10.91 14.56 -12.64
C ALA A 592 -12.14 13.68 -12.91
N ASN A 593 -12.76 13.17 -11.85
CA ASN A 593 -13.96 12.32 -11.88
C ASN A 593 -15.26 13.05 -11.52
N GLU A 594 -15.22 14.39 -11.42
CA GLU A 594 -16.40 15.21 -11.28
C GLU A 594 -17.07 15.40 -12.66
N LEU A 595 -18.37 15.13 -12.71
CA LEU A 595 -19.17 15.18 -13.93
C LEU A 595 -20.29 16.22 -13.84
N CYS A 596 -20.72 16.70 -15.00
CA CYS A 596 -21.85 17.57 -15.20
C CYS A 596 -22.99 16.80 -15.86
N TRP A 597 -24.17 16.85 -15.24
CA TRP A 597 -25.36 16.24 -15.80
C TRP A 597 -25.88 17.03 -17.01
N THR A 598 -26.20 16.35 -18.12
CA THR A 598 -26.78 16.99 -19.32
C THR A 598 -28.15 16.42 -19.70
N ARG A 599 -28.87 17.17 -20.53
CA ARG A 599 -30.10 16.69 -21.20
C ARG A 599 -29.83 16.10 -22.59
N THR A 600 -28.57 16.04 -23.00
CA THR A 600 -28.16 15.59 -24.34
C THR A 600 -28.20 14.07 -24.40
N ILE A 601 -28.92 13.54 -25.38
CA ILE A 601 -28.97 12.11 -25.69
C ILE A 601 -28.24 11.90 -27.01
N LEU A 602 -27.34 10.93 -27.01
CA LEU A 602 -26.57 10.51 -28.17
C LEU A 602 -26.94 9.07 -28.54
N THR A 603 -26.79 8.74 -29.82
CA THR A 603 -26.90 7.36 -30.30
C THR A 603 -25.50 6.83 -30.56
N ILE A 604 -25.12 5.75 -29.88
CA ILE A 604 -23.80 5.12 -29.96
C ILE A 604 -23.87 3.73 -30.58
N GLN A 605 -22.73 3.27 -31.09
CA GLN A 605 -22.58 1.91 -31.58
C GLN A 605 -22.35 0.94 -30.41
N PRO A 606 -23.00 -0.23 -30.37
CA PRO A 606 -22.89 -1.16 -29.25
C PRO A 606 -21.47 -1.66 -28.91
N ASP A 607 -20.60 -1.75 -29.91
CA ASP A 607 -19.20 -2.17 -29.77
C ASP A 607 -18.32 -1.17 -29.01
N THR A 608 -18.78 0.07 -28.87
CA THR A 608 -18.09 1.10 -28.06
C THR A 608 -18.31 0.91 -26.56
N VAL A 609 -19.32 0.14 -26.14
CA VAL A 609 -19.61 -0.09 -24.72
C VAL A 609 -18.60 -1.05 -24.12
N VAL A 610 -17.92 -0.64 -23.05
CA VAL A 610 -16.83 -1.42 -22.45
C VAL A 610 -17.24 -2.10 -21.15
N ARG A 611 -17.70 -1.33 -20.15
CA ARG A 611 -18.01 -1.84 -18.79
C ARG A 611 -18.90 -0.90 -18.00
N LYS A 612 -19.34 -1.30 -16.80
CA LYS A 612 -20.07 -0.43 -15.86
C LYS A 612 -19.12 0.53 -15.14
N CYS A 613 -19.62 1.69 -14.74
CA CYS A 613 -19.02 2.59 -13.75
C CYS A 613 -20.04 2.91 -12.65
N GLN A 614 -19.62 3.55 -11.56
CA GLN A 614 -20.52 3.97 -10.47
C GLN A 614 -20.57 5.49 -10.37
N ILE A 615 -21.77 6.05 -10.33
CA ILE A 615 -21.95 7.51 -10.28
C ILE A 615 -22.92 7.90 -9.17
N ILE A 616 -22.53 8.84 -8.31
CA ILE A 616 -23.40 9.40 -7.26
C ILE A 616 -23.70 10.88 -7.51
N PHE A 617 -24.76 11.39 -6.87
CA PHE A 617 -25.08 12.82 -6.85
C PHE A 617 -24.71 13.42 -5.49
N LEU A 618 -24.03 14.57 -5.51
CA LEU A 618 -23.63 15.31 -4.32
C LEU A 618 -24.14 16.75 -4.40
N ARG A 619 -24.59 17.30 -3.26
CA ARG A 619 -24.85 18.75 -3.14
C ARG A 619 -23.54 19.49 -2.87
N LYS A 620 -23.54 20.79 -3.13
CA LYS A 620 -22.42 21.68 -2.79
C LYS A 620 -21.98 21.60 -1.32
N SER A 621 -22.90 21.33 -0.39
CA SER A 621 -22.59 21.20 1.04
C SER A 621 -22.31 19.76 1.49
N ASP A 622 -22.43 18.77 0.59
CA ASP A 622 -22.16 17.37 0.94
C ASP A 622 -20.65 17.11 0.91
N LYS A 623 -20.17 16.31 1.87
CA LYS A 623 -18.79 15.81 1.83
C LYS A 623 -18.70 14.68 0.79
N ILE A 624 -17.67 14.73 -0.05
CA ILE A 624 -17.39 13.65 -1.01
C ILE A 624 -17.01 12.39 -0.21
N PRO A 625 -17.66 11.23 -0.44
CA PRO A 625 -17.25 10.00 0.21
C PRO A 625 -15.83 9.60 -0.18
N ILE A 626 -15.06 9.04 0.77
CA ILE A 626 -13.60 8.90 0.66
C ILE A 626 -13.10 8.14 -0.59
N LEU A 627 -13.87 7.19 -1.12
CA LEU A 627 -13.50 6.46 -2.34
C LEU A 627 -13.81 7.23 -3.62
N TYR A 628 -14.86 8.05 -3.61
CA TYR A 628 -15.16 8.96 -4.71
C TYR A 628 -14.18 10.13 -4.77
N ASP A 629 -13.51 10.45 -3.66
CA ASP A 629 -12.49 11.50 -3.56
C ASP A 629 -11.10 11.08 -4.08
N ARG A 630 -10.96 9.86 -4.60
CA ARG A 630 -9.69 9.32 -5.14
C ARG A 630 -9.53 9.51 -6.64
N GLN A 631 -9.97 10.66 -7.16
CA GLN A 631 -9.72 11.07 -8.55
C GLN A 631 -10.08 9.98 -9.58
N GLY A 632 -11.20 9.27 -9.38
CA GLY A 632 -11.68 8.28 -10.36
C GLY A 632 -11.17 6.85 -10.20
N GLN A 633 -10.43 6.54 -9.13
CA GLN A 633 -10.09 5.15 -8.81
C GLN A 633 -11.34 4.26 -8.75
N VAL A 634 -11.20 3.02 -9.26
CA VAL A 634 -12.26 2.00 -9.31
C VAL A 634 -13.51 2.42 -10.12
N ASP A 635 -13.34 3.23 -11.16
CA ASP A 635 -14.41 3.72 -12.05
C ASP A 635 -15.54 4.44 -11.27
N LEU A 636 -15.17 5.19 -10.22
CA LEU A 636 -16.07 5.96 -9.36
C LEU A 636 -16.12 7.43 -9.78
N PHE A 637 -17.32 7.94 -10.06
CA PHE A 637 -17.55 9.34 -10.45
C PHE A 637 -18.64 9.97 -9.60
N PHE A 638 -18.72 11.29 -9.59
CA PHE A 638 -19.80 11.99 -8.93
C PHE A 638 -20.25 13.22 -9.72
N ILE A 639 -21.49 13.61 -9.51
CA ILE A 639 -22.11 14.76 -10.16
C ILE A 639 -22.55 15.77 -9.10
N THR A 640 -22.11 17.01 -9.27
CA THR A 640 -22.47 18.15 -8.39
C THR A 640 -23.32 19.20 -9.09
N LYS A 641 -23.22 19.28 -10.43
CA LYS A 641 -23.86 20.29 -11.26
C LYS A 641 -24.64 19.69 -12.43
N SER A 642 -25.59 20.46 -12.93
CA SER A 642 -26.27 20.19 -14.19
C SER A 642 -26.12 21.35 -15.16
N LEU A 643 -26.01 21.02 -16.44
CA LEU A 643 -25.90 21.99 -17.52
C LEU A 643 -27.30 22.49 -17.90
N GLU A 644 -27.54 23.78 -17.66
CA GLU A 644 -28.82 24.43 -17.93
C GLU A 644 -28.72 25.49 -19.02
N PRO A 645 -29.75 25.70 -19.84
CA PRO A 645 -29.81 26.82 -20.76
C PRO A 645 -29.76 28.16 -20.01
N SER A 646 -29.02 29.12 -20.55
CA SER A 646 -28.92 30.50 -20.06
C SER A 646 -29.10 31.49 -21.21
N ASN A 647 -29.27 32.78 -20.89
CA ASN A 647 -29.39 33.84 -21.90
C ASN A 647 -28.13 34.00 -22.77
N VAL A 648 -26.99 33.42 -22.36
CA VAL A 648 -25.68 33.51 -23.04
C VAL A 648 -25.20 32.12 -23.50
N GLY A 649 -26.07 31.11 -23.50
CA GLY A 649 -25.73 29.74 -23.93
C GLY A 649 -26.12 28.68 -22.91
N GLN A 650 -25.15 27.97 -22.36
CA GLN A 650 -25.34 26.97 -21.31
C GLN A 650 -24.50 27.33 -20.08
N VAL A 651 -25.01 27.06 -18.89
CA VAL A 651 -24.33 27.33 -17.61
C VAL A 651 -24.46 26.14 -16.68
N ALA A 652 -23.39 25.79 -15.99
CA ALA A 652 -23.42 24.76 -14.95
C ALA A 652 -24.06 25.35 -13.68
N LYS A 653 -25.11 24.69 -13.16
CA LYS A 653 -25.75 25.07 -11.90
C LYS A 653 -25.68 23.94 -10.88
N ASP A 654 -25.48 24.31 -9.63
CA ASP A 654 -25.48 23.39 -8.50
C ASP A 654 -26.80 22.61 -8.41
N LEU A 655 -26.71 21.31 -8.16
CA LEU A 655 -27.89 20.46 -8.03
C LEU A 655 -28.72 20.83 -6.78
N CYS A 656 -29.99 21.15 -6.98
CA CYS A 656 -30.98 21.43 -5.93
C CYS A 656 -32.01 20.28 -5.83
N LYS A 657 -32.38 19.85 -4.61
CA LYS A 657 -33.32 18.72 -4.40
C LYS A 657 -34.81 19.12 -4.53
N PRO A 658 -35.70 18.19 -4.93
CA PRO A 658 -35.40 16.81 -5.33
C PRO A 658 -35.11 16.71 -6.83
N PHE A 659 -33.84 16.52 -7.18
CA PHE A 659 -33.43 16.18 -8.53
C PHE A 659 -33.64 14.67 -8.71
N ARG A 660 -34.76 14.26 -9.33
CA ARG A 660 -34.98 12.86 -9.73
C ARG A 660 -34.44 12.70 -11.14
N MET A 661 -33.53 11.75 -11.34
CA MET A 661 -32.98 11.46 -12.65
C MET A 661 -33.02 9.97 -12.94
N ASP A 662 -33.27 9.65 -14.20
CA ASP A 662 -33.34 8.30 -14.76
C ASP A 662 -31.93 7.70 -14.84
N MET A 663 -31.32 7.43 -13.68
CA MET A 663 -29.99 6.84 -13.52
C MET A 663 -29.96 6.00 -12.24
N ASN A 664 -29.39 4.81 -12.32
CA ASN A 664 -29.08 3.99 -11.16
C ASN A 664 -27.94 4.66 -10.39
N ILE A 665 -28.19 4.99 -9.11
CA ILE A 665 -27.20 5.62 -8.25
C ILE A 665 -26.15 4.58 -7.84
N GLY A 666 -24.89 4.99 -7.88
CA GLY A 666 -23.75 4.17 -7.48
C GLY A 666 -23.75 3.79 -6.00
N ILE A 667 -22.79 2.95 -5.62
CA ILE A 667 -22.68 2.39 -4.27
C ILE A 667 -22.43 3.49 -3.24
N ASP A 668 -23.30 3.57 -2.25
CA ASP A 668 -23.02 4.29 -1.01
C ASP A 668 -22.20 3.40 -0.07
N PHE A 669 -20.91 3.69 0.05
CA PHE A 669 -19.98 2.93 0.89
C PHE A 669 -20.22 3.07 2.40
N THR A 670 -21.20 3.88 2.81
CA THR A 670 -21.67 3.95 4.20
C THR A 670 -22.83 3.00 4.49
N THR A 671 -23.46 2.46 3.45
CA THR A 671 -24.62 1.57 3.60
C THR A 671 -24.20 0.18 4.09
N ARG A 672 -25.01 -0.41 4.97
CA ARG A 672 -24.81 -1.78 5.47
C ARG A 672 -25.01 -2.79 4.34
N LEU A 673 -24.00 -3.66 4.13
CA LEU A 673 -24.09 -4.76 3.16
C LEU A 673 -25.18 -5.78 3.54
N GLU A 674 -25.81 -6.38 2.54
CA GLU A 674 -26.79 -7.47 2.73
C GLU A 674 -26.18 -8.72 3.36
N ARG A 675 -24.88 -8.94 3.12
CA ARG A 675 -24.11 -10.07 3.67
C ARG A 675 -22.99 -9.52 4.57
N PRO A 676 -22.64 -10.24 5.66
CA PRO A 676 -21.48 -9.87 6.45
C PRO A 676 -20.20 -9.98 5.61
N PRO A 677 -19.18 -9.15 5.89
CA PRO A 677 -17.88 -9.24 5.23
C PRO A 677 -17.20 -10.58 5.53
N LEU A 678 -16.35 -11.04 4.61
CA LEU A 678 -15.52 -12.22 4.77
C LEU A 678 -14.47 -11.97 5.86
N ASN A 679 -14.31 -12.92 6.78
CA ASN A 679 -13.24 -12.83 7.78
C ASN A 679 -11.90 -13.18 7.13
N ALA A 680 -10.99 -12.21 7.07
CA ALA A 680 -9.66 -12.39 6.51
C ALA A 680 -8.58 -12.62 7.57
N LEU A 681 -7.63 -13.48 7.22
CA LEU A 681 -6.35 -13.67 7.89
C LEU A 681 -5.24 -13.09 7.00
N SER A 682 -4.56 -12.05 7.50
CA SER A 682 -3.43 -11.42 6.83
C SER A 682 -2.11 -12.01 7.34
N LEU A 683 -1.31 -12.54 6.41
CA LEU A 683 0.02 -13.10 6.69
C LEU A 683 1.10 -12.15 6.18
N PHE A 684 2.14 -11.92 6.97
CA PHE A 684 3.18 -10.93 6.66
C PHE A 684 2.56 -9.54 6.47
N SER A 685 1.67 -9.17 7.39
CA SER A 685 0.73 -8.06 7.19
C SER A 685 1.39 -6.69 7.05
N GLY A 686 2.62 -6.53 7.52
CA GLY A 686 3.29 -5.25 7.62
C GLY A 686 2.45 -4.26 8.42
N GLY A 687 2.45 -3.00 7.97
CA GLY A 687 1.62 -1.93 8.55
C GLY A 687 0.13 -2.01 8.22
N GLY A 688 -0.34 -3.04 7.49
CA GLY A 688 -1.77 -3.23 7.17
C GLY A 688 -2.30 -2.49 5.93
N ASN A 689 -1.45 -1.85 5.13
CA ASN A 689 -1.90 -1.07 3.96
C ASN A 689 -2.62 -1.93 2.90
N PHE A 690 -2.12 -3.14 2.64
CA PHE A 690 -2.74 -4.04 1.67
C PHE A 690 -4.13 -4.49 2.16
N ASP A 691 -4.23 -4.83 3.44
CA ASP A 691 -5.49 -5.23 4.07
C ASP A 691 -6.48 -4.08 4.10
N ARG A 692 -6.02 -2.85 4.37
CA ARG A 692 -6.85 -1.65 4.31
C ARG A 692 -7.47 -1.47 2.92
N GLY A 693 -6.69 -1.66 1.85
CA GLY A 693 -7.20 -1.59 0.48
C GLY A 693 -8.28 -2.64 0.20
N LEU A 694 -8.14 -3.85 0.74
CA LEU A 694 -9.15 -4.92 0.62
C LEU A 694 -10.42 -4.58 1.42
N GLU A 695 -10.30 -4.06 2.64
CA GLU A 695 -11.42 -3.67 3.50
C GLU A 695 -12.22 -2.46 2.97
N GLU A 696 -11.60 -1.63 2.13
CA GLU A 696 -12.26 -0.50 1.49
C GLU A 696 -13.28 -0.95 0.44
N GLY A 697 -13.11 -2.13 -0.15
CA GLY A 697 -14.13 -2.77 -0.99
C GLY A 697 -15.34 -3.31 -0.23
N LEU A 698 -15.39 -3.15 1.11
CA LEU A 698 -16.45 -3.59 2.05
C LEU A 698 -16.67 -5.11 2.16
N ALA A 699 -16.23 -5.90 1.19
CA ALA A 699 -16.44 -7.35 1.16
C ALA A 699 -15.59 -8.13 2.18
N VAL A 700 -14.59 -7.48 2.78
CA VAL A 700 -13.59 -8.12 3.64
C VAL A 700 -13.46 -7.36 4.95
N HIS A 701 -13.26 -8.11 6.03
CA HIS A 701 -12.85 -7.60 7.33
C HIS A 701 -11.60 -8.38 7.79
N SER A 702 -10.49 -7.68 7.95
CA SER A 702 -9.22 -8.28 8.36
C SER A 702 -9.22 -8.49 9.87
N LYS A 703 -9.74 -9.64 10.26
CA LYS A 703 -9.98 -10.04 11.64
C LYS A 703 -8.72 -10.56 12.32
N TRP A 704 -7.80 -11.17 11.57
CA TRP A 704 -6.52 -11.65 12.11
C TRP A 704 -5.35 -11.16 11.26
N ALA A 705 -4.24 -10.84 11.91
CA ALA A 705 -2.99 -10.50 11.24
C ALA A 705 -1.81 -11.17 11.94
N VAL A 706 -0.83 -11.66 11.17
CA VAL A 706 0.41 -12.25 11.68
C VAL A 706 1.59 -11.41 11.19
N GLU A 707 2.29 -10.78 12.14
CA GLU A 707 3.39 -9.86 11.87
C GLU A 707 4.56 -10.12 12.81
N TRP A 708 5.79 -10.09 12.31
CA TRP A 708 7.00 -10.31 13.10
C TRP A 708 7.55 -9.02 13.71
N ASP A 709 7.44 -7.92 12.96
CA ASP A 709 7.94 -6.59 13.30
C ASP A 709 6.95 -5.82 14.18
N ALA A 710 7.44 -5.35 15.32
CA ALA A 710 6.59 -4.65 16.28
C ALA A 710 6.13 -3.28 15.75
N GLU A 711 6.96 -2.55 15.02
CA GLU A 711 6.62 -1.20 14.54
C GLU A 711 5.53 -1.27 13.47
N ALA A 712 5.65 -2.26 12.57
CA ALA A 712 4.64 -2.60 11.58
C ALA A 712 3.31 -3.01 12.24
N ALA A 713 3.35 -3.92 13.23
CA ALA A 713 2.15 -4.34 13.95
C ALA A 713 1.44 -3.19 14.68
N HIS A 714 2.21 -2.28 15.29
CA HIS A 714 1.66 -1.08 15.94
C HIS A 714 1.05 -0.12 14.92
N THR A 715 1.70 0.07 13.77
CA THR A 715 1.15 0.85 12.65
C THR A 715 -0.16 0.25 12.15
N TYR A 716 -0.24 -1.08 12.00
CA TYR A 716 -1.48 -1.77 11.66
C TYR A 716 -2.55 -1.44 12.71
N ARG A 717 -2.29 -1.71 14.00
CA ARG A 717 -3.27 -1.48 15.09
C ARG A 717 -3.73 -0.02 15.17
N ALA A 718 -2.86 0.93 14.86
CA ALA A 718 -3.24 2.34 14.84
C ALA A 718 -4.28 2.64 13.76
N ASN A 719 -4.27 1.90 12.65
CA ASN A 719 -5.08 2.17 11.45
C ASN A 719 -6.26 1.19 11.25
N CYS A 720 -6.39 0.15 12.07
CA CYS A 720 -7.52 -0.77 11.96
C CYS A 720 -8.85 -0.04 12.28
N LYS A 721 -9.93 -0.43 11.59
CA LYS A 721 -11.26 0.16 11.79
C LYS A 721 -11.80 -0.16 13.19
N ASP A 722 -11.58 -1.39 13.66
CA ASP A 722 -12.03 -1.88 14.96
C ASP A 722 -10.88 -2.60 15.68
N LYS A 723 -10.31 -1.93 16.69
CA LYS A 723 -9.16 -2.43 17.48
C LYS A 723 -9.50 -3.65 18.35
N ASP A 724 -10.77 -3.86 18.64
CA ASP A 724 -11.25 -4.94 19.51
C ASP A 724 -11.66 -6.17 18.69
N GLN A 725 -11.87 -6.00 17.38
CA GLN A 725 -12.16 -7.09 16.46
C GLN A 725 -11.00 -7.48 15.53
N THR A 726 -9.91 -6.71 15.48
CA THR A 726 -8.68 -7.09 14.75
C THR A 726 -7.62 -7.64 15.72
N PHE A 727 -7.36 -8.95 15.61
CA PHE A 727 -6.39 -9.64 16.46
C PHE A 727 -5.02 -9.80 15.77
N ILE A 728 -3.99 -9.15 16.34
CA ILE A 728 -2.63 -9.18 15.77
C ILE A 728 -1.73 -10.14 16.55
N PHE A 729 -1.32 -11.22 15.91
CA PHE A 729 -0.29 -12.12 16.38
C PHE A 729 1.10 -11.53 16.06
N LEU A 730 1.74 -10.94 17.08
CA LEU A 730 3.11 -10.44 16.97
C LEU A 730 4.11 -11.59 17.19
N GLY A 731 4.56 -12.22 16.11
CA GLY A 731 5.45 -13.38 16.13
C GLY A 731 5.66 -14.04 14.76
N SER A 732 6.29 -15.22 14.75
CA SER A 732 6.59 -15.96 13.51
C SER A 732 5.32 -16.53 12.89
N VAL A 733 5.20 -16.44 11.56
CA VAL A 733 4.16 -17.12 10.78
C VAL A 733 4.22 -18.64 10.91
N ASP A 734 5.40 -19.21 11.12
CA ASP A 734 5.59 -20.66 11.25
C ASP A 734 5.20 -21.15 12.64
N GLU A 735 5.51 -20.39 13.69
CA GLU A 735 5.06 -20.67 15.05
C GLU A 735 3.53 -20.54 15.15
N ALA A 736 2.98 -19.48 14.56
CA ALA A 736 1.54 -19.29 14.47
C ALA A 736 0.88 -20.49 13.75
N LEU A 737 1.45 -20.97 12.64
CA LEU A 737 0.94 -22.12 11.90
C LEU A 737 1.00 -23.39 12.73
N ALA A 738 2.14 -23.66 13.38
CA ALA A 738 2.33 -24.82 14.24
C ALA A 738 1.29 -24.85 15.37
N ARG A 739 1.05 -23.71 16.04
CA ARG A 739 0.01 -23.58 17.07
C ARG A 739 -1.39 -23.86 16.52
N THR A 740 -1.71 -23.32 15.34
CA THR A 740 -2.99 -23.57 14.67
C THR A 740 -3.19 -25.06 14.37
N MET A 741 -2.17 -25.74 13.84
CA MET A 741 -2.20 -27.19 13.57
C MET A 741 -2.32 -28.04 14.85
N GLU A 742 -1.75 -27.56 15.95
CA GLU A 742 -1.85 -28.18 17.28
C GLU A 742 -3.14 -27.86 18.03
N GLY A 743 -4.05 -27.05 17.46
CA GLY A 743 -5.29 -26.63 18.12
C GLY A 743 -5.09 -25.61 19.25
N LYS A 744 -3.92 -24.99 19.32
CA LYS A 744 -3.55 -23.97 20.31
C LYS A 744 -3.93 -22.59 19.80
N TYR A 745 -5.22 -22.35 19.68
CA TYR A 745 -5.77 -21.05 19.32
C TYR A 745 -5.65 -20.13 20.54
N ALA A 746 -4.55 -19.37 20.63
CA ALA A 746 -4.53 -18.20 21.52
C ALA A 746 -5.62 -17.21 21.09
N GLU A 747 -5.96 -16.21 21.92
CA GLU A 747 -6.95 -15.16 21.60
C GLU A 747 -6.72 -14.43 20.25
N ARG A 748 -5.59 -14.66 19.58
CA ARG A 748 -5.16 -13.97 18.36
C ARG A 748 -4.94 -14.85 17.14
N LEU A 749 -5.28 -16.13 17.19
CA LEU A 749 -5.20 -17.03 16.04
C LEU A 749 -6.58 -17.62 15.71
N PRO A 750 -6.95 -17.71 14.42
CA PRO A 750 -8.22 -18.28 14.01
C PRO A 750 -8.23 -19.80 14.12
N GLN A 751 -9.43 -20.36 14.32
CA GLN A 751 -9.67 -21.78 14.09
C GLN A 751 -9.71 -22.09 12.58
N VAL A 752 -9.53 -23.36 12.22
CA VAL A 752 -9.42 -23.80 10.82
C VAL A 752 -10.62 -23.40 9.96
N ASP A 753 -11.83 -23.39 10.51
CA ASP A 753 -13.09 -23.11 9.80
C ASP A 753 -13.55 -21.64 9.82
N GLU A 754 -12.80 -20.75 10.48
CA GLU A 754 -13.17 -19.34 10.68
C GLU A 754 -12.62 -18.39 9.61
N VAL A 755 -11.64 -18.83 8.82
CA VAL A 755 -10.97 -18.00 7.82
C VAL A 755 -11.64 -18.15 6.46
N ASP A 756 -12.24 -17.07 5.98
CA ASP A 756 -12.87 -17.01 4.66
C ASP A 756 -11.92 -16.53 3.57
N MET A 757 -10.96 -15.69 3.94
CA MET A 757 -9.96 -15.18 3.01
C MET A 757 -8.57 -15.18 3.64
N ILE A 758 -7.54 -15.52 2.86
CA ILE A 758 -6.15 -15.29 3.25
C ILE A 758 -5.54 -14.23 2.31
N SER A 759 -4.99 -13.18 2.90
CA SER A 759 -4.12 -12.22 2.19
C SER A 759 -2.67 -12.42 2.64
N GLY A 760 -1.71 -12.11 1.77
CA GLY A 760 -0.32 -12.02 2.21
C GLY A 760 0.67 -11.62 1.12
N GLY A 761 1.88 -11.28 1.56
CA GLY A 761 3.02 -10.99 0.70
C GLY A 761 4.30 -11.57 1.29
N SER A 762 4.63 -12.81 0.91
CA SER A 762 5.80 -13.52 1.48
C SER A 762 7.10 -12.71 1.26
N PRO A 763 8.09 -12.80 2.17
CA PRO A 763 9.32 -12.01 2.11
C PRO A 763 10.00 -12.00 0.72
N CYS A 764 10.08 -10.81 0.14
CA CYS A 764 10.72 -10.52 -1.15
C CYS A 764 12.26 -10.76 -1.22
N PRO A 765 13.08 -10.60 -0.15
CA PRO A 765 14.53 -10.73 -0.26
C PRO A 765 15.04 -12.06 -0.82
N GLY A 766 14.31 -13.15 -0.61
CA GLY A 766 14.65 -14.46 -1.18
C GLY A 766 14.57 -14.53 -2.72
N PHE A 767 13.90 -13.56 -3.36
CA PHE A 767 13.69 -13.50 -4.81
C PHE A 767 14.35 -12.28 -5.47
N SER A 768 15.10 -11.49 -4.69
CA SER A 768 15.69 -10.23 -5.17
C SER A 768 16.99 -10.48 -5.95
N LEU A 769 17.13 -9.81 -7.10
CA LEU A 769 18.40 -9.76 -7.84
C LEU A 769 19.53 -9.04 -7.07
N MET A 770 19.17 -8.21 -6.10
CA MET A 770 20.14 -7.47 -5.28
C MET A 770 20.62 -8.29 -4.07
N GLN A 771 20.14 -9.53 -3.92
CA GLN A 771 20.61 -10.43 -2.89
C GLN A 771 22.07 -10.82 -3.18
N ARG A 772 22.98 -10.50 -2.24
CA ARG A 772 24.42 -10.71 -2.42
C ARG A 772 24.80 -12.19 -2.48
N ASP A 773 24.13 -13.01 -1.66
CA ASP A 773 24.30 -14.46 -1.64
C ASP A 773 22.92 -15.16 -1.61
N PRO A 774 22.37 -15.55 -2.78
CA PRO A 774 21.10 -16.27 -2.86
C PRO A 774 21.16 -17.70 -2.31
N ASN A 775 22.36 -18.25 -2.07
CA ASN A 775 22.54 -19.61 -1.55
C ASN A 775 22.71 -19.65 -0.03
N SER A 776 22.84 -18.49 0.62
CA SER A 776 22.89 -18.39 2.07
C SER A 776 21.65 -19.01 2.74
N ASP A 777 21.83 -19.56 3.93
CA ASP A 777 20.72 -20.18 4.68
C ASP A 777 19.57 -19.19 4.92
N LYS A 778 19.90 -17.91 5.15
CA LYS A 778 18.91 -16.85 5.31
C LYS A 778 18.11 -16.62 4.03
N ALA A 779 18.76 -16.53 2.87
CA ALA A 779 18.06 -16.33 1.60
C ALA A 779 17.14 -17.52 1.25
N LYS A 780 17.62 -18.75 1.48
CA LYS A 780 16.81 -19.97 1.33
C LYS A 780 15.63 -20.01 2.30
N LEU A 781 15.85 -19.64 3.56
CA LEU A 781 14.79 -19.57 4.56
C LEU A 781 13.73 -18.52 4.17
N ASP A 782 14.14 -17.32 3.76
CA ASP A 782 13.25 -16.27 3.29
C ASP A 782 12.43 -16.74 2.06
N ALA A 783 13.08 -17.37 1.08
CA ALA A 783 12.42 -17.92 -0.10
C ALA A 783 11.44 -19.05 0.25
N SER A 784 11.78 -19.90 1.23
CA SER A 784 10.93 -21.02 1.66
C SER A 784 9.61 -20.57 2.31
N LYS A 785 9.48 -19.32 2.77
CA LYS A 785 8.25 -18.81 3.41
C LYS A 785 7.02 -18.83 2.50
N ILE A 786 7.20 -18.92 1.19
CA ILE A 786 6.08 -19.19 0.27
C ILE A 786 5.42 -20.55 0.53
N ALA A 787 6.17 -21.55 0.97
CA ALA A 787 5.65 -22.86 1.35
C ALA A 787 4.88 -22.79 2.69
N SER A 788 5.31 -21.94 3.63
CA SER A 788 4.53 -21.66 4.84
C SER A 788 3.17 -21.05 4.49
N LEU A 789 3.14 -20.07 3.57
CA LEU A 789 1.89 -19.49 3.06
C LEU A 789 0.99 -20.54 2.39
N ALA A 790 1.55 -21.40 1.52
CA ALA A 790 0.79 -22.51 0.94
C ALA A 790 0.22 -23.45 2.03
N SER A 791 0.96 -23.65 3.12
CA SER A 791 0.51 -24.49 4.25
C SER A 791 -0.61 -23.84 5.05
N TRP A 792 -0.60 -22.52 5.24
CA TRP A 792 -1.75 -21.80 5.78
C TRP A 792 -3.01 -21.98 4.92
N VAL A 793 -2.87 -21.93 3.59
CA VAL A 793 -3.97 -22.18 2.65
C VAL A 793 -4.46 -23.62 2.75
N ASP A 794 -3.54 -24.60 2.81
CA ASP A 794 -3.89 -26.01 2.96
C ASP A 794 -4.63 -26.29 4.28
N VAL A 795 -4.15 -25.70 5.38
CA VAL A 795 -4.73 -25.87 6.72
C VAL A 795 -6.14 -25.27 6.78
N HIS A 796 -6.32 -24.00 6.41
CA HIS A 796 -7.60 -23.31 6.58
C HIS A 796 -8.60 -23.54 5.45
N ARG A 797 -8.14 -23.88 4.24
CA ARG A 797 -8.98 -23.99 3.04
C ARG A 797 -9.95 -22.79 2.90
N PRO A 798 -9.44 -21.55 2.82
CA PRO A 798 -10.28 -20.36 2.68
C PRO A 798 -11.05 -20.36 1.35
N ALA A 799 -12.13 -19.59 1.30
CA ALA A 799 -12.90 -19.35 0.08
C ALA A 799 -12.09 -18.59 -0.96
N TYR A 800 -11.27 -17.63 -0.52
CA TYR A 800 -10.43 -16.79 -1.36
C TYR A 800 -8.99 -16.71 -0.81
N VAL A 801 -8.01 -16.62 -1.71
CA VAL A 801 -6.61 -16.32 -1.39
C VAL A 801 -6.16 -15.20 -2.30
N VAL A 802 -5.53 -14.16 -1.75
CA VAL A 802 -4.93 -13.09 -2.54
C VAL A 802 -3.48 -12.90 -2.10
N LEU A 803 -2.55 -13.27 -2.97
CA LEU A 803 -1.13 -13.07 -2.79
C LEU A 803 -0.67 -11.88 -3.63
N GLU A 804 0.02 -10.94 -3.02
CA GLU A 804 0.82 -9.92 -3.70
C GLU A 804 2.30 -10.31 -3.61
N ASN A 805 3.06 -10.11 -4.70
CA ASN A 805 4.51 -10.15 -4.61
C ASN A 805 5.21 -9.32 -5.70
N VAL A 806 6.53 -9.21 -5.60
CA VAL A 806 7.37 -8.61 -6.63
C VAL A 806 7.38 -9.48 -7.89
N VAL A 807 7.38 -8.83 -9.07
CA VAL A 807 7.45 -9.52 -10.37
C VAL A 807 8.69 -10.43 -10.50
N ALA A 808 9.77 -10.13 -9.76
CA ALA A 808 10.97 -10.96 -9.74
C ALA A 808 10.74 -12.40 -9.25
N MET A 809 9.70 -12.65 -8.46
CA MET A 809 9.34 -14.00 -7.99
C MET A 809 8.92 -14.93 -9.15
N GLY A 810 8.39 -14.38 -10.25
CA GLY A 810 8.02 -15.14 -11.44
C GLY A 810 9.21 -15.64 -12.29
N ARG A 811 10.44 -15.28 -11.93
CA ARG A 811 11.64 -15.64 -12.68
C ARG A 811 12.15 -17.02 -12.30
N GLY A 812 12.67 -17.74 -13.28
CA GLY A 812 13.45 -18.95 -13.03
C GLY A 812 14.82 -18.61 -12.43
N LEU A 813 15.26 -19.42 -11.48
CA LEU A 813 16.53 -19.32 -10.75
C LEU A 813 17.56 -20.33 -11.28
N GLY A 814 18.84 -20.05 -11.04
CA GLY A 814 19.98 -20.86 -11.51
C GLY A 814 20.36 -20.62 -12.98
N VAL A 815 21.49 -21.22 -13.40
CA VAL A 815 22.04 -21.07 -14.77
C VAL A 815 21.03 -21.52 -15.84
N ASP A 816 20.32 -22.61 -15.56
CA ASP A 816 19.33 -23.20 -16.48
C ASP A 816 17.89 -22.68 -16.28
N LYS A 817 17.64 -21.79 -15.30
CA LYS A 817 16.30 -21.27 -14.96
C LYS A 817 15.23 -22.35 -14.67
N LYS A 818 15.66 -23.54 -14.22
CA LYS A 818 14.81 -24.70 -13.93
C LYS A 818 14.03 -24.58 -12.62
N GLU A 819 14.56 -23.84 -11.65
CA GLU A 819 13.91 -23.62 -10.36
C GLU A 819 12.94 -22.44 -10.45
N ARG A 820 11.62 -22.69 -10.42
CA ARG A 820 10.59 -21.65 -10.57
C ARG A 820 9.66 -21.63 -9.36
N VAL A 821 10.02 -20.82 -8.36
CA VAL A 821 9.29 -20.75 -7.08
C VAL A 821 7.82 -20.36 -7.27
N PHE A 822 7.55 -19.39 -8.14
CA PHE A 822 6.18 -18.99 -8.49
C PHE A 822 5.38 -20.15 -9.09
N SER A 823 5.91 -20.82 -10.11
CA SER A 823 5.24 -21.97 -10.74
C SER A 823 5.02 -23.13 -9.78
N GLN A 824 5.94 -23.35 -8.82
CA GLN A 824 5.77 -24.36 -7.77
C GLN A 824 4.62 -24.00 -6.80
N PHE A 825 4.45 -22.71 -6.50
CA PHE A 825 3.32 -22.23 -5.71
C PHE A 825 1.99 -22.37 -6.48
N VAL A 826 1.97 -22.08 -7.78
CA VAL A 826 0.82 -22.37 -8.66
C VAL A 826 0.49 -23.87 -8.64
N CYS A 827 1.49 -24.77 -8.76
CA CYS A 827 1.29 -26.22 -8.66
C CYS A 827 0.61 -26.62 -7.35
N ALA A 828 1.02 -26.03 -6.22
CA ALA A 828 0.44 -26.33 -4.92
C ALA A 828 -1.03 -25.90 -4.84
N LEU A 829 -1.38 -24.69 -5.28
CA LEU A 829 -2.75 -24.18 -5.24
C LEU A 829 -3.68 -24.90 -6.23
N VAL A 830 -3.24 -25.11 -7.47
CA VAL A 830 -4.00 -25.86 -8.49
C VAL A 830 -4.15 -27.33 -8.07
N GLY A 831 -3.10 -27.92 -7.50
CA GLY A 831 -3.14 -29.26 -6.91
C GLY A 831 -4.13 -29.34 -5.75
N MET A 832 -4.18 -28.34 -4.88
CA MET A 832 -5.21 -28.23 -3.85
C MET A 832 -6.64 -28.17 -4.42
N GLY A 833 -6.80 -27.82 -5.71
CA GLY A 833 -8.07 -27.72 -6.43
C GLY A 833 -8.61 -26.29 -6.52
N TYR A 834 -7.82 -25.27 -6.20
CA TYR A 834 -8.25 -23.88 -6.35
C TYR A 834 -8.33 -23.47 -7.82
N GLN A 835 -9.37 -22.73 -8.16
CA GLN A 835 -9.40 -21.91 -9.37
C GLN A 835 -8.39 -20.78 -9.17
N LEU A 836 -7.55 -20.47 -10.17
CA LEU A 836 -6.40 -19.59 -10.00
C LEU A 836 -6.29 -18.58 -11.15
N GLN A 837 -6.20 -17.31 -10.81
CA GLN A 837 -5.85 -16.20 -11.69
C GLN A 837 -4.48 -15.65 -11.32
N GLN A 838 -3.72 -15.25 -12.33
CA GLN A 838 -2.36 -14.74 -12.17
C GLN A 838 -2.12 -13.58 -13.13
N PHE A 839 -1.86 -12.39 -12.59
CA PHE A 839 -1.73 -11.18 -13.41
C PHE A 839 -0.81 -10.13 -12.79
N LEU A 840 -0.43 -9.15 -13.61
CA LEU A 840 0.41 -8.02 -13.22
C LEU A 840 -0.45 -6.76 -13.16
N ILE A 841 -0.30 -5.99 -12.07
CA ILE A 841 -0.87 -4.65 -11.96
C ILE A 841 0.26 -3.66 -11.72
N ASP A 842 0.21 -2.55 -12.44
CA ASP A 842 1.05 -1.39 -12.20
C ASP A 842 0.28 -0.35 -11.37
N ALA A 843 0.92 0.19 -10.34
CA ALA A 843 0.29 1.15 -9.42
C ALA A 843 -0.23 2.42 -10.11
N TRP A 844 0.49 2.92 -11.13
CA TRP A 844 0.03 4.04 -11.96
C TRP A 844 -1.26 3.77 -12.69
N SER A 845 -1.56 2.51 -13.04
CA SER A 845 -2.80 2.15 -13.74
C SER A 845 -4.02 2.10 -12.81
N THR A 846 -3.77 2.30 -11.51
CA THR A 846 -4.78 2.47 -10.47
C THR A 846 -4.71 3.86 -9.84
N GLY A 847 -4.05 4.84 -10.47
CA GLY A 847 -4.00 6.24 -10.02
C GLY A 847 -2.94 6.58 -8.96
N ASP A 848 -2.03 5.66 -8.63
CA ASP A 848 -0.91 5.94 -7.73
C ASP A 848 0.29 6.45 -8.55
N PRO A 849 0.88 7.63 -8.26
CA PRO A 849 1.97 8.23 -9.04
C PRO A 849 3.33 7.52 -8.86
N GLN A 850 3.35 6.18 -8.92
CA GLN A 850 4.51 5.36 -8.63
C GLN A 850 4.79 4.32 -9.72
N THR A 851 6.08 4.21 -10.09
CA THR A 851 6.59 3.13 -10.92
C THR A 851 6.72 1.81 -10.17
N ARG A 852 5.60 1.14 -9.92
CA ARG A 852 5.55 -0.10 -9.14
C ARG A 852 4.65 -1.16 -9.78
N SER A 853 5.27 -2.14 -10.43
CA SER A 853 4.58 -3.37 -10.86
C SER A 853 4.56 -4.41 -9.74
N ARG A 854 3.42 -5.09 -9.59
CA ARG A 854 3.25 -6.23 -8.70
C ARG A 854 2.58 -7.39 -9.41
N LEU A 855 3.02 -8.59 -9.08
CA LEU A 855 2.32 -9.80 -9.47
C LEU A 855 1.25 -10.07 -8.42
N PHE A 856 0.12 -10.58 -8.88
CA PHE A 856 -0.99 -11.02 -8.04
C PHE A 856 -1.33 -12.47 -8.39
N VAL A 857 -1.54 -13.28 -7.36
CA VAL A 857 -2.19 -14.59 -7.49
C VAL A 857 -3.49 -14.53 -6.71
N VAL A 858 -4.58 -14.81 -7.40
CA VAL A 858 -5.90 -14.91 -6.77
C VAL A 858 -6.38 -16.35 -6.91
N ALA A 859 -6.61 -17.00 -5.78
CA ALA A 859 -7.13 -18.36 -5.72
C ALA A 859 -8.57 -18.33 -5.19
N THR A 860 -9.49 -19.00 -5.86
CA THR A 860 -10.90 -19.07 -5.51
C THR A 860 -11.32 -20.53 -5.37
N ALA A 861 -12.04 -20.86 -4.29
CA ALA A 861 -12.49 -22.23 -4.08
C ALA A 861 -13.40 -22.74 -5.22
N PRO A 862 -13.45 -24.07 -5.50
CA PRO A 862 -14.11 -24.62 -6.68
C PRO A 862 -15.57 -24.20 -6.90
N ASN A 863 -16.37 -24.11 -5.84
CA ASN A 863 -17.80 -23.81 -5.95
C ASN A 863 -18.13 -22.30 -5.97
N LEU A 864 -17.12 -21.44 -6.06
CA LEU A 864 -17.29 -19.99 -6.09
C LEU A 864 -16.95 -19.42 -7.47
N VAL A 865 -17.43 -18.21 -7.74
CA VAL A 865 -17.12 -17.51 -8.98
C VAL A 865 -15.69 -16.97 -8.89
N PRO A 866 -14.79 -17.33 -9.82
CA PRO A 866 -13.43 -16.81 -9.80
C PRO A 866 -13.38 -15.29 -9.94
N MET A 867 -12.47 -14.67 -9.20
CA MET A 867 -12.24 -13.23 -9.34
C MET A 867 -11.53 -12.95 -10.66
N ARG A 868 -11.95 -11.89 -11.36
CA ARG A 868 -11.32 -11.44 -12.61
C ARG A 868 -10.19 -10.48 -12.30
N HIS A 869 -9.33 -10.25 -13.30
CA HIS A 869 -8.40 -9.13 -13.28
C HIS A 869 -9.18 -7.83 -13.05
N PRO A 870 -8.77 -6.98 -12.08
CA PRO A 870 -9.42 -5.69 -11.86
C PRO A 870 -9.25 -4.77 -13.06
N HIS A 871 -10.23 -3.94 -13.36
CA HIS A 871 -10.12 -2.99 -14.47
C HIS A 871 -9.07 -1.92 -14.17
N LEU A 872 -8.28 -1.57 -15.19
CA LEU A 872 -7.36 -0.43 -15.12
C LEU A 872 -8.15 0.86 -15.28
N THR A 873 -7.90 1.85 -14.41
CA THR A 873 -8.64 3.13 -14.42
C THR A 873 -7.80 4.28 -14.94
N HIS A 874 -6.48 4.15 -14.91
CA HIS A 874 -5.53 5.17 -15.37
C HIS A 874 -4.61 4.60 -16.45
N SER A 875 -4.30 5.42 -17.44
CA SER A 875 -3.47 5.04 -18.59
C SER A 875 -2.03 4.71 -18.17
N HIS A 876 -1.23 4.24 -19.12
CA HIS A 876 0.21 4.07 -18.92
C HIS A 876 0.97 5.35 -19.28
N PRO A 877 2.09 5.66 -18.59
CA PRO A 877 3.02 6.66 -19.08
C PRO A 877 3.53 6.32 -20.49
N GLU A 878 3.80 7.34 -21.30
CA GLU A 878 4.36 7.15 -22.64
C GLU A 878 5.66 6.33 -22.61
N GLY A 879 5.85 5.45 -23.60
CA GLY A 879 7.05 4.61 -23.71
C GLY A 879 7.10 3.43 -22.73
N THR A 880 6.00 3.11 -22.05
CA THR A 880 5.92 1.95 -21.14
C THR A 880 6.24 0.65 -21.87
N LEU A 881 7.28 -0.07 -21.40
CA LEU A 881 7.74 -1.32 -22.02
C LEU A 881 6.77 -2.48 -21.78
N LYS A 882 6.82 -3.52 -22.62
CA LYS A 882 6.12 -4.78 -22.32
C LYS A 882 6.77 -5.49 -21.12
N LYS A 883 5.94 -6.16 -20.32
CA LYS A 883 6.38 -6.92 -19.15
C LYS A 883 5.47 -8.13 -18.95
N SER A 884 6.01 -9.21 -18.39
CA SER A 884 5.26 -10.42 -18.03
C SER A 884 5.69 -10.89 -16.63
N ILE A 885 4.92 -11.80 -16.04
CA ILE A 885 5.28 -12.43 -14.76
C ILE A 885 6.44 -13.40 -14.96
N GLY A 886 6.31 -14.29 -15.95
CA GLY A 886 7.26 -15.33 -16.24
C GLY A 886 7.07 -15.89 -17.64
N THR A 887 7.65 -17.06 -17.87
CA THR A 887 7.54 -17.81 -19.14
C THR A 887 7.14 -19.25 -18.87
N THR A 888 6.33 -19.85 -19.73
CA THR A 888 6.01 -21.28 -19.74
C THR A 888 7.22 -22.13 -20.19
N GLU A 889 7.12 -23.46 -20.18
CA GLU A 889 8.24 -24.32 -20.63
C GLU A 889 8.60 -24.12 -22.10
N ASN A 890 7.63 -23.81 -22.96
CA ASN A 890 7.85 -23.50 -24.38
C ASN A 890 8.38 -22.07 -24.63
N GLY A 891 8.70 -21.31 -23.58
CA GLY A 891 9.28 -19.97 -23.67
C GLY A 891 8.28 -18.83 -23.91
N LEU A 892 6.97 -19.11 -24.03
CA LEU A 892 5.97 -18.06 -24.16
C LEU A 892 5.77 -17.30 -22.84
N PRO A 893 5.62 -15.97 -22.86
CA PRO A 893 5.39 -15.20 -21.65
C PRO A 893 3.94 -15.35 -21.16
N PHE A 894 3.76 -15.39 -19.83
CA PHE A 894 2.43 -15.40 -19.21
C PHE A 894 2.26 -14.24 -18.22
N GLY A 895 1.00 -13.87 -17.94
CA GLY A 895 0.67 -12.76 -17.05
C GLY A 895 1.21 -11.43 -17.60
N ASN A 896 0.97 -11.19 -18.89
CA ASN A 896 1.44 -10.01 -19.59
C ASN A 896 0.78 -8.74 -19.02
N ARG A 897 1.52 -7.64 -18.99
CA ARG A 897 1.00 -6.29 -18.73
C ARG A 897 -0.16 -6.03 -19.69
N ARG A 898 -1.32 -5.70 -19.13
CA ARG A 898 -2.49 -5.26 -19.90
C ARG A 898 -2.33 -3.81 -20.30
N ASP A 899 -2.84 -3.49 -21.48
CA ASP A 899 -2.85 -2.15 -22.08
C ASP A 899 -4.30 -1.90 -22.52
N ASP A 900 -5.14 -1.63 -21.51
CA ASP A 900 -6.58 -1.47 -21.67
C ASP A 900 -6.91 0.02 -21.85
N PHE A 901 -8.01 0.34 -22.54
CA PHE A 901 -8.55 1.71 -22.53
C PHE A 901 -9.00 2.11 -21.13
N THR A 902 -8.71 3.34 -20.74
CA THR A 902 -8.97 3.86 -19.39
C THR A 902 -9.77 5.16 -19.40
N PRO A 903 -10.53 5.44 -18.33
CA PRO A 903 -11.24 6.72 -18.20
C PRO A 903 -10.34 7.89 -17.81
N PHE A 904 -9.15 7.64 -17.25
CA PHE A 904 -8.23 8.68 -16.81
C PHE A 904 -6.83 8.48 -17.39
N GLU A 905 -6.09 9.58 -17.49
CA GLU A 905 -4.67 9.57 -17.79
C GLU A 905 -3.85 9.18 -16.54
N PHE A 906 -2.62 8.71 -16.72
CA PHE A 906 -1.72 8.48 -15.60
C PHE A 906 -1.45 9.77 -14.82
N VAL A 907 -1.30 9.66 -13.49
CA VAL A 907 -0.98 10.79 -12.63
C VAL A 907 0.53 10.81 -12.35
N SER A 908 1.18 11.94 -12.64
CA SER A 908 2.60 12.14 -12.30
C SER A 908 2.79 12.50 -10.83
N ALA A 909 3.99 12.25 -10.29
CA ALA A 909 4.33 12.68 -8.93
C ALA A 909 4.12 14.19 -8.73
N ALA A 910 4.47 15.01 -9.72
CA ALA A 910 4.28 16.46 -9.67
C ALA A 910 2.81 16.87 -9.57
N GLN A 911 1.90 16.18 -10.27
CA GLN A 911 0.46 16.42 -10.17
C GLN A 911 -0.08 15.97 -8.81
N ALA A 912 0.32 14.78 -8.35
CA ALA A 912 -0.16 14.20 -7.10
C ALA A 912 0.34 14.92 -5.83
N THR A 913 1.41 15.71 -5.95
CA THR A 913 1.96 16.51 -4.83
C THR A 913 1.84 18.02 -5.06
N LYS A 914 1.02 18.45 -6.04
CA LYS A 914 0.89 19.87 -6.41
C LYS A 914 0.33 20.72 -5.27
N ASP A 915 -0.49 20.11 -4.43
CA ASP A 915 -1.14 20.68 -3.26
C ASP A 915 -0.24 20.70 -2.01
N LEU A 916 0.91 20.01 -2.04
CA LEU A 916 1.85 20.04 -0.93
C LEU A 916 2.60 21.38 -0.90
N PRO A 917 2.73 22.03 0.27
CA PRO A 917 3.50 23.25 0.43
C PRO A 917 5.01 22.99 0.23
N ASN A 918 5.75 24.07 0.02
CA ASN A 918 7.20 24.05 -0.05
C ASN A 918 7.83 23.91 1.35
N ILE A 919 8.47 22.76 1.63
CA ILE A 919 9.10 22.44 2.93
C ILE A 919 10.59 22.80 3.01
N VAL A 920 11.10 23.54 2.03
CA VAL A 920 12.47 24.07 1.97
C VAL A 920 13.54 22.98 2.14
N ASP A 921 14.16 22.86 3.33
CA ASP A 921 15.33 22.01 3.58
C ASP A 921 14.98 20.53 3.87
N GLY A 922 13.69 20.20 4.02
CA GLY A 922 13.22 18.83 4.16
C GLY A 922 13.64 18.13 5.46
N GLN A 923 14.12 18.86 6.48
CA GLN A 923 14.41 18.26 7.77
C GLN A 923 13.09 17.90 8.47
N THR A 924 12.76 16.61 8.48
CA THR A 924 11.52 15.96 8.97
C THR A 924 11.07 16.31 10.40
N HIS A 925 11.92 17.02 11.14
CA HIS A 925 11.71 17.36 12.54
C HIS A 925 11.69 18.88 12.79
N VAL A 926 12.13 19.68 11.82
CA VAL A 926 12.07 21.15 11.84
C VAL A 926 10.71 21.61 11.35
N VAL A 927 10.05 20.79 10.54
CA VAL A 927 8.74 21.05 9.97
C VAL A 927 7.68 20.56 10.95
N CYS A 928 6.91 21.50 11.52
CA CYS A 928 5.57 21.18 12.00
C CYS A 928 4.83 20.55 10.81
N TRP A 929 4.42 19.26 10.90
CA TRP A 929 3.62 18.56 9.88
C TRP A 929 2.25 19.25 9.59
N PHE A 930 2.03 20.42 10.16
CA PHE A 930 0.86 21.29 10.14
C PHE A 930 0.70 22.08 8.86
N PHE A 931 1.77 22.58 8.23
CA PHE A 931 1.65 23.53 7.12
C PHE A 931 1.13 22.94 5.78
N PHE A 932 0.70 21.67 5.76
CA PHE A 932 0.53 20.89 4.53
C PHE A 932 -0.80 20.98 3.78
N LEU A 933 -1.72 21.89 4.11
CA LEU A 933 -3.02 21.96 3.39
C LEU A 933 -3.80 23.29 3.53
N LEU A 934 -3.15 24.41 3.87
CA LEU A 934 -3.85 25.68 4.13
C LEU A 934 -4.15 26.57 2.91
N ASP A 935 -3.77 26.16 1.69
CA ASP A 935 -4.09 26.90 0.45
C ASP A 935 -5.16 26.20 -0.43
N LEU A 936 -6.18 25.59 0.19
CA LEU A 936 -7.29 24.93 -0.55
C LEU A 936 -8.70 25.18 0.04
N LEU A 937 -8.95 26.38 0.59
CA LEU A 937 -10.33 26.89 0.77
C LEU A 937 -10.56 28.22 0.05
#